data_AF-A0ABD7IMQ9-F1
#
_entry.id   AF-A0ABD7IMQ9-F1
#
_cell.length_a   1.000
_cell.length_b   1.000
_cell.length_c   1.000
_cell.angle_alpha   90.00
_cell.angle_beta   90.00
_cell.angle_gamma   90.00
#
_symmetry.space_group_name_H-M   'P 1'
#
loop_
_entity.id
_entity.type
_entity.pdbx_description
1 polymer ?
#
loop_
_entity_poly.entity_id
_entity_poly.type
_entity_poly.pdbx_seq_one_letter_code
_entity_poly.pdbx_strand_id
1 'polypeptide(L)'
;MSKMISLSVTTLVGVIATGAGMAATTNAKAATKPTDYQSATVTTSAQTIEQAQQHVQQAQVNQATAHQLVTDKTNAAKNAQDKLDAAKNRVTTATNKVATATTNVNAAQQIKNQATPENIKQAQTTVQQAGTHLTNAQDAMHQAQQVVDQATTTVQSQTTSTNQATHNANIAKQTVATAQSQVDAKQADYDGLTVDSLKKEQVTAQQLVNQTQAAQNAAQANVTAANNQVTNTQDAANKAAQTATSAQQTTADAQAKQTAAQTEADKANAAKDEAKQNNDAAIAQQNQAQKDLDNLDAGKLTQQANETQTAIDQGKQNISDTQQSLSQTTTNKANVDKDVANKTTNATTANNAVSQAQNNVNSATTVQSNAQTTLNQRQQAVADLQSQLAAMPTLKVDKAAWEKAVNGLVPADQIAAMTDAEYAAYKQKWYAYCQQFAEQSYSDNQYHASAKDQSTKVSSLSDLTSAQYQELTNFALNLINQARNMWRNDTLNTKSQIVDLAIAKDVAQAYSDANRDIATSGEHLGDALDDTAAKYHVGSQDVGNWISEDWGQTFLSNTQKINGYVTMADLKSSVMDDIVLMLFGDGGQNSWGHFYDLIGGRSDSSDYNNQSYLGLAFDKFGALHITQRESANIGGSTPDTTPIATAVSVSELKQQLNKAQTAQTTAQTNLNNAKASLTAANDTLATARQDATNAQSELNAAKTKQTQLANQMTALNNKLASLKTKLANDTTSLAKIKSELANLADAQAAQQKVLDNAKARVQATSATLATATANANAKTAALKSASQTLSAAKQVQAIAEGNAQSAANTAKEAVGKAQHAVEALTNANQHVVTAKAQLTAITDKLNNFASLKQHSLNELTSAQELLSTAKTQLKQANDVLNTQQQKLDVANHSLDAAKLALDKATQFVNQCQAEYDAAKAHLSKLDHADETLAAAKAALEAAKVQLATSQTNYQTAKENAADAQQELTDAQTAAADADQAYTHAQKVLRTLELQASLEVPTVTEKPQQSVDAVTEVVVDEAQADSVSDTPSAIDQTEVTTATANVAATGHNTANTENVAPSLKRLTPHTPAHSTTAGTLPQTGEASENHLAVLGLTLLSLLLSGLTLGRVTSKRRIH
;
A
#
# COMPACT_ATOMS: atom_id res chain seq x y z
N MET A 1 43.39 -31.65 -40.23
CA MET A 1 44.74 -31.36 -40.78
C MET A 1 45.19 -30.01 -40.23
N SER A 2 46.50 -29.83 -39.97
CA SER A 2 47.17 -28.58 -39.50
C SER A 2 46.68 -28.03 -38.12
N LYS A 3 47.51 -27.64 -37.12
CA LYS A 3 48.81 -26.89 -37.03
C LYS A 3 48.65 -25.40 -37.42
N MET A 4 49.19 -24.38 -36.72
CA MET A 4 50.29 -24.26 -35.72
C MET A 4 49.94 -23.28 -34.55
N ILE A 5 50.32 -23.49 -33.27
CA ILE A 5 51.57 -23.20 -32.49
C ILE A 5 51.84 -21.71 -32.10
N SER A 6 51.85 -21.42 -30.79
CA SER A 6 52.88 -20.67 -30.00
C SER A 6 52.37 -20.46 -28.55
N LEU A 7 52.99 -20.81 -27.39
CA LEU A 7 54.27 -21.41 -26.97
C LEU A 7 55.37 -20.48 -26.39
N SER A 8 55.29 -20.19 -25.07
CA SER A 8 56.39 -19.86 -24.14
C SER A 8 55.87 -19.88 -22.67
N VAL A 9 56.37 -20.61 -21.65
CA VAL A 9 57.72 -20.84 -21.08
C VAL A 9 58.11 -19.77 -20.02
N THR A 10 58.61 -20.02 -18.78
CA THR A 10 58.79 -21.24 -17.92
C THR A 10 59.25 -20.83 -16.48
N THR A 11 59.13 -21.73 -15.47
CA THR A 11 59.79 -21.71 -14.10
C THR A 11 59.30 -20.66 -13.04
N LEU A 12 59.55 -20.78 -11.71
CA LEU A 12 60.57 -21.55 -10.95
C LEU A 12 60.13 -22.01 -9.51
N VAL A 13 60.41 -23.28 -9.17
CA VAL A 13 60.74 -23.95 -7.86
C VAL A 13 60.09 -23.54 -6.51
N GLY A 14 59.63 -24.57 -5.75
CA GLY A 14 59.57 -24.57 -4.27
C GLY A 14 58.56 -25.57 -3.63
N VAL A 15 58.85 -26.38 -2.59
CA VAL A 15 59.88 -27.43 -2.35
C VAL A 15 59.60 -28.11 -0.98
N ILE A 16 59.37 -29.46 -0.93
CA ILE A 16 59.49 -30.37 0.26
C ILE A 16 58.52 -30.08 1.45
N ALA A 17 58.09 -30.93 2.42
CA ALA A 17 58.18 -32.37 2.86
C ALA A 17 56.78 -32.76 3.42
N THR A 18 56.22 -33.99 3.42
CA THR A 18 56.57 -35.31 4.03
C THR A 18 56.70 -35.37 5.57
N GLY A 19 55.77 -36.08 6.23
CA GLY A 19 55.76 -36.45 7.67
C GLY A 19 54.47 -36.00 8.38
N ALA A 20 53.82 -36.66 9.37
CA ALA A 20 53.93 -37.92 10.14
C ALA A 20 53.78 -37.63 11.65
N GLY A 21 52.93 -38.38 12.37
CA GLY A 21 52.53 -38.10 13.76
C GLY A 21 51.40 -37.05 13.86
N MET A 22 50.57 -36.98 14.91
CA MET A 22 50.44 -37.75 16.16
C MET A 22 48.94 -38.11 16.32
N ALA A 23 48.51 -39.32 16.72
CA ALA A 23 48.73 -39.99 18.01
C ALA A 23 48.07 -39.27 19.21
N ALA A 24 46.87 -39.72 19.58
CA ALA A 24 46.25 -39.49 20.89
C ALA A 24 45.65 -40.83 21.36
N THR A 25 46.38 -41.54 22.22
CA THR A 25 46.03 -42.88 22.70
C THR A 25 45.38 -42.82 24.08
N THR A 26 44.21 -43.45 24.25
CA THR A 26 43.79 -43.97 25.55
C THR A 26 43.40 -45.44 25.45
N ASN A 27 44.25 -46.25 26.06
CA ASN A 27 44.04 -47.66 26.32
C ASN A 27 42.70 -47.93 27.01
N ALA A 28 41.94 -48.89 26.49
CA ALA A 28 41.25 -49.87 27.31
C ALA A 28 41.52 -51.24 26.69
N LYS A 29 42.18 -52.15 27.43
CA LYS A 29 42.35 -53.53 26.97
C LYS A 29 40.98 -54.19 26.91
N ALA A 30 40.70 -54.95 25.85
CA ALA A 30 39.72 -56.01 25.95
C ALA A 30 40.24 -57.01 27.00
N ALA A 31 39.68 -56.95 28.22
CA ALA A 31 40.00 -57.91 29.26
C ALA A 31 39.51 -59.29 28.80
N THR A 32 40.43 -60.25 28.73
CA THR A 32 40.08 -61.66 28.58
C THR A 32 39.11 -62.05 29.70
N LYS A 33 37.96 -62.60 29.33
CA LYS A 33 36.92 -63.14 30.21
C LYS A 33 37.54 -63.78 31.47
N PRO A 34 37.35 -63.21 32.68
CA PRO A 34 37.81 -63.84 33.92
C PRO A 34 36.94 -65.07 34.24
N THR A 35 37.27 -66.21 33.63
CA THR A 35 36.77 -67.52 34.06
C THR A 35 37.52 -67.96 35.32
N ASP A 36 37.30 -67.23 36.41
CA ASP A 36 37.58 -67.67 37.79
C ASP A 36 36.93 -66.68 38.78
N TYR A 37 35.62 -66.78 38.93
CA TYR A 37 35.04 -66.59 40.26
C TYR A 37 35.34 -67.85 41.08
N GLN A 38 36.61 -68.04 41.42
CA GLN A 38 37.01 -68.90 42.51
C GLN A 38 36.26 -68.38 43.74
N SER A 39 35.33 -69.17 44.26
CA SER A 39 34.87 -68.98 45.64
C SER A 39 36.12 -68.94 46.52
N ALA A 40 36.34 -67.84 47.24
CA ALA A 40 37.52 -67.66 48.07
C ALA A 40 37.44 -68.55 49.32
N THR A 41 37.61 -69.86 49.12
CA THR A 41 37.57 -70.90 50.14
C THR A 41 38.86 -70.85 50.96
N VAL A 42 38.97 -69.81 51.79
CA VAL A 42 39.82 -69.76 52.98
C VAL A 42 38.92 -70.30 54.10
N THR A 43 38.74 -71.62 54.23
CA THR A 43 39.75 -72.61 54.67
C THR A 43 40.49 -72.14 55.91
N THR A 44 40.42 -72.93 56.97
CA THR A 44 40.80 -72.54 58.33
C THR A 44 42.29 -72.21 58.49
N SER A 45 42.59 -70.92 58.61
CA SER A 45 43.81 -70.37 59.19
C SER A 45 43.45 -69.04 59.86
N ALA A 46 44.10 -68.70 60.98
CA ALA A 46 43.80 -67.47 61.72
C ALA A 46 44.05 -66.22 60.85
N GLN A 47 42.97 -65.61 60.34
CA GLN A 47 43.04 -64.36 59.60
C GLN A 47 43.42 -63.24 60.56
N THR A 48 44.46 -62.48 60.22
CA THR A 48 44.79 -61.27 60.97
C THR A 48 43.80 -60.15 60.61
N ILE A 49 43.59 -59.22 61.54
CA ILE A 49 42.81 -58.00 61.30
C ILE A 49 43.34 -57.26 60.04
N GLU A 50 44.66 -57.25 59.86
CA GLU A 50 45.35 -56.65 58.70
C GLU A 50 44.97 -57.32 57.35
N GLN A 51 44.81 -58.65 57.32
CA GLN A 51 44.30 -59.36 56.12
C GLN A 51 42.83 -59.04 55.86
N ALA A 52 41.99 -59.00 56.90
CA ALA A 52 40.59 -58.63 56.76
C ALA A 52 40.43 -57.17 56.29
N GLN A 53 41.29 -56.25 56.74
CA GLN A 53 41.35 -54.87 56.24
C GLN A 53 41.74 -54.79 54.76
N GLN A 54 42.65 -55.64 54.27
CA GLN A 54 42.96 -55.73 52.84
C GLN A 54 41.77 -56.28 52.02
N HIS A 55 41.05 -57.28 52.53
CA HIS A 55 39.84 -57.79 51.89
C HIS A 55 38.71 -56.75 51.83
N VAL A 56 38.53 -55.94 52.88
CA VAL A 56 37.58 -54.81 52.88
C VAL A 56 37.98 -53.77 51.82
N GLN A 57 39.26 -53.39 51.74
CA GLN A 57 39.76 -52.44 50.73
C GLN A 57 39.56 -52.96 49.30
N GLN A 58 39.88 -54.23 49.03
CA GLN A 58 39.66 -54.82 47.70
C GLN A 58 38.17 -54.92 47.35
N ALA A 59 37.31 -55.26 48.31
CA ALA A 59 35.86 -55.28 48.11
C ALA A 59 35.31 -53.86 47.86
N GLN A 60 35.84 -52.83 48.52
CA GLN A 60 35.48 -51.42 48.29
C GLN A 60 35.87 -50.95 46.88
N VAL A 61 37.06 -51.33 46.39
CA VAL A 61 37.49 -51.05 45.01
C VAL A 61 36.59 -51.76 44.00
N ASN A 62 36.19 -53.00 44.27
CA ASN A 62 35.27 -53.75 43.41
C ASN A 62 33.87 -53.13 43.39
N GLN A 63 33.33 -52.73 44.55
CA GLN A 63 32.07 -52.01 44.71
C GLN A 63 32.07 -50.71 43.90
N ALA A 64 33.07 -49.84 44.09
CA ALA A 64 33.21 -48.59 43.35
C ALA A 64 33.33 -48.82 41.82
N THR A 65 34.02 -49.88 41.40
CA THR A 65 34.14 -50.26 39.98
C THR A 65 32.80 -50.71 39.40
N ALA A 66 32.01 -51.48 40.15
CA ALA A 66 30.68 -51.92 39.73
C ALA A 66 29.68 -50.75 39.67
N HIS A 67 29.71 -49.83 40.64
CA HIS A 67 28.89 -48.61 40.62
C HIS A 67 29.26 -47.66 39.47
N GLN A 68 30.55 -47.58 39.10
CA GLN A 68 30.96 -46.87 37.89
C GLN A 68 30.44 -47.56 36.63
N LEU A 69 30.49 -48.90 36.55
CA LEU A 69 29.95 -49.65 35.41
C LEU A 69 28.43 -49.44 35.25
N VAL A 70 27.66 -49.41 36.35
CA VAL A 70 26.23 -49.04 36.34
C VAL A 70 26.05 -47.61 35.80
N THR A 71 26.90 -46.66 36.21
CA THR A 71 26.85 -45.28 35.72
C THR A 71 27.12 -45.20 34.21
N ASP A 72 28.13 -45.91 33.72
CA ASP A 72 28.50 -45.94 32.30
C ASP A 72 27.39 -46.61 31.46
N LYS A 73 26.83 -47.74 31.93
CA LYS A 73 25.69 -48.40 31.26
C LYS A 73 24.40 -47.60 31.34
N THR A 74 24.15 -46.83 32.40
CA THR A 74 23.01 -45.91 32.50
C THR A 74 23.10 -44.84 31.42
N ASN A 75 24.29 -44.27 31.23
CA ASN A 75 24.55 -43.33 30.14
C ASN A 75 24.43 -43.99 28.75
N ALA A 76 24.86 -45.25 28.59
CA ALA A 76 24.72 -45.98 27.33
C ALA A 76 23.24 -46.24 26.97
N ALA A 77 22.45 -46.77 27.92
CA ALA A 77 21.01 -47.01 27.75
C ALA A 77 20.25 -45.72 27.42
N LYS A 78 20.51 -44.62 28.14
CA LYS A 78 19.93 -43.31 27.81
C LYS A 78 20.30 -42.85 26.39
N ASN A 79 21.57 -42.95 25.99
CA ASN A 79 22.01 -42.58 24.65
C ASN A 79 21.42 -43.49 23.54
N ALA A 80 20.98 -44.71 23.86
CA ALA A 80 20.25 -45.57 22.94
C ALA A 80 18.76 -45.16 22.84
N GLN A 81 18.11 -44.88 23.97
CA GLN A 81 16.73 -44.39 24.02
C GLN A 81 16.57 -43.04 23.29
N ASP A 82 17.48 -42.08 23.51
CA ASP A 82 17.44 -40.77 22.82
C ASP A 82 17.57 -40.93 21.28
N LYS A 83 18.29 -41.97 20.80
CA LYS A 83 18.36 -42.32 19.37
C LYS A 83 17.09 -42.99 18.85
N LEU A 84 16.45 -43.85 19.67
CA LEU A 84 15.17 -44.48 19.34
C LEU A 84 14.07 -43.43 19.13
N ASP A 85 13.95 -42.46 20.03
CA ASP A 85 12.96 -41.38 19.88
C ASP A 85 13.31 -40.42 18.73
N ALA A 86 14.60 -40.17 18.47
CA ALA A 86 15.01 -39.46 17.26
C ALA A 86 14.65 -40.21 15.96
N ALA A 87 14.74 -41.54 15.94
CA ALA A 87 14.32 -42.36 14.80
C ALA A 87 12.79 -42.39 14.64
N LYS A 88 12.04 -42.49 15.75
CA LYS A 88 10.57 -42.40 15.80
C LYS A 88 10.06 -41.09 15.18
N ASN A 89 10.67 -39.97 15.56
CA ASN A 89 10.34 -38.65 15.01
C ASN A 89 10.66 -38.51 13.51
N ARG A 90 11.69 -39.22 13.01
CA ARG A 90 12.00 -39.28 11.56
C ARG A 90 10.94 -40.06 10.79
N VAL A 91 10.40 -41.16 11.34
CA VAL A 91 9.27 -41.89 10.74
C VAL A 91 8.05 -40.96 10.61
N THR A 92 7.63 -40.30 11.70
CA THR A 92 6.50 -39.34 11.67
C THR A 92 6.70 -38.23 10.64
N THR A 93 7.92 -37.68 10.56
CA THR A 93 8.27 -36.65 9.56
C THR A 93 8.15 -37.16 8.13
N ALA A 94 8.59 -38.40 7.86
CA ALA A 94 8.49 -39.00 6.53
C ALA A 94 7.04 -39.36 6.15
N THR A 95 6.24 -39.85 7.09
CA THR A 95 4.79 -40.08 6.89
C THR A 95 4.07 -38.80 6.47
N ASN A 96 4.35 -37.69 7.16
CA ASN A 96 3.77 -36.39 6.83
C ASN A 96 4.19 -35.91 5.43
N LYS A 97 5.43 -36.16 4.99
CA LYS A 97 5.86 -35.87 3.61
C LYS A 97 5.10 -36.69 2.57
N VAL A 98 4.85 -37.98 2.82
CA VAL A 98 4.05 -38.84 1.93
C VAL A 98 2.61 -38.32 1.82
N ALA A 99 2.01 -37.89 2.94
CA ALA A 99 0.68 -37.27 2.93
C ALA A 99 0.65 -35.98 2.09
N THR A 100 1.57 -35.04 2.32
CA THR A 100 1.66 -33.79 1.54
C THR A 100 1.91 -34.05 0.05
N ALA A 101 2.80 -34.98 -0.29
CA ALA A 101 3.06 -35.33 -1.69
C ALA A 101 1.84 -35.98 -2.36
N THR A 102 1.05 -36.77 -1.61
CA THR A 102 -0.21 -37.34 -2.10
C THR A 102 -1.24 -36.24 -2.39
N THR A 103 -1.40 -35.26 -1.49
CA THR A 103 -2.25 -34.09 -1.72
C THR A 103 -1.81 -33.29 -2.96
N ASN A 104 -0.50 -33.12 -3.16
CA ASN A 104 0.04 -32.42 -4.33
C ASN A 104 -0.22 -33.19 -5.64
N VAL A 105 -0.12 -34.53 -5.63
CA VAL A 105 -0.52 -35.38 -6.77
C VAL A 105 -2.01 -35.23 -7.08
N ASN A 106 -2.86 -35.22 -6.05
CA ASN A 106 -4.31 -35.06 -6.24
C ASN A 106 -4.66 -33.67 -6.82
N ALA A 107 -4.02 -32.59 -6.34
CA ALA A 107 -4.22 -31.25 -6.87
C ALA A 107 -3.72 -31.12 -8.33
N ALA A 108 -2.53 -31.66 -8.64
CA ALA A 108 -2.02 -31.70 -10.01
C ALA A 108 -2.91 -32.54 -10.95
N GLN A 109 -3.48 -33.64 -10.45
CA GLN A 109 -4.41 -34.48 -11.20
C GLN A 109 -5.74 -33.77 -11.46
N GLN A 110 -6.24 -32.96 -10.52
CA GLN A 110 -7.42 -32.10 -10.75
C GLN A 110 -7.16 -31.05 -11.84
N ILE A 111 -5.99 -30.39 -11.82
CA ILE A 111 -5.58 -29.45 -12.87
C ILE A 111 -5.47 -30.17 -14.22
N LYS A 112 -4.86 -31.37 -14.27
CA LYS A 112 -4.79 -32.17 -15.50
C LYS A 112 -6.16 -32.62 -16.01
N ASN A 113 -7.11 -32.92 -15.12
CA ASN A 113 -8.48 -33.25 -15.51
C ASN A 113 -9.24 -32.02 -16.05
N GLN A 114 -8.83 -30.79 -15.67
CA GLN A 114 -9.35 -29.54 -16.23
C GLN A 114 -8.64 -29.14 -17.54
N ALA A 115 -7.42 -29.60 -17.78
CA ALA A 115 -6.61 -29.34 -18.99
C ALA A 115 -7.07 -30.20 -20.20
N THR A 116 -8.34 -30.07 -20.58
CA THR A 116 -8.90 -30.63 -21.83
C THR A 116 -8.57 -29.72 -23.02
N PRO A 117 -8.57 -30.23 -24.27
CA PRO A 117 -8.35 -29.40 -25.47
C PRO A 117 -9.34 -28.23 -25.56
N GLU A 118 -10.62 -28.48 -25.30
CA GLU A 118 -11.68 -27.47 -25.23
C GLU A 118 -11.40 -26.39 -24.17
N ASN A 119 -11.01 -26.76 -22.95
CA ASN A 119 -10.74 -25.78 -21.89
C ASN A 119 -9.46 -24.97 -22.16
N ILE A 120 -8.42 -25.59 -22.71
CA ILE A 120 -7.20 -24.91 -23.16
C ILE A 120 -7.55 -23.91 -24.28
N LYS A 121 -8.33 -24.33 -25.28
CA LYS A 121 -8.80 -23.48 -26.38
C LYS A 121 -9.72 -22.35 -25.90
N GLN A 122 -10.53 -22.60 -24.88
CA GLN A 122 -11.36 -21.56 -24.25
C GLN A 122 -10.49 -20.55 -23.49
N ALA A 123 -9.49 -21.01 -22.72
CA ALA A 123 -8.52 -20.13 -22.07
C ALA A 123 -7.68 -19.31 -23.09
N GLN A 124 -7.26 -19.91 -24.22
CA GLN A 124 -6.64 -19.20 -25.34
C GLN A 124 -7.57 -18.12 -25.93
N THR A 125 -8.87 -18.41 -26.03
CA THR A 125 -9.88 -17.45 -26.49
C THR A 125 -10.04 -16.30 -25.49
N THR A 126 -10.07 -16.59 -24.18
CA THR A 126 -10.09 -15.57 -23.11
C THR A 126 -8.83 -14.69 -23.14
N VAL A 127 -7.65 -15.27 -23.39
CA VAL A 127 -6.39 -14.50 -23.55
C VAL A 127 -6.47 -13.57 -24.78
N GLN A 128 -7.02 -14.02 -25.91
CA GLN A 128 -7.23 -13.16 -27.08
C GLN A 128 -8.23 -12.03 -26.82
N GLN A 129 -9.33 -12.32 -26.12
CA GLN A 129 -10.34 -11.32 -25.75
C GLN A 129 -9.77 -10.28 -24.78
N ALA A 130 -9.09 -10.70 -23.71
CA ALA A 130 -8.45 -9.80 -22.76
C ALA A 130 -7.32 -8.97 -23.42
N GLY A 131 -6.54 -9.57 -24.35
CA GLY A 131 -5.57 -8.84 -25.15
C GLY A 131 -6.21 -7.77 -26.04
N THR A 132 -7.38 -8.07 -26.64
CA THR A 132 -8.16 -7.12 -27.43
C THR A 132 -8.70 -5.98 -26.56
N HIS A 133 -9.19 -6.28 -25.35
CA HIS A 133 -9.63 -5.26 -24.38
C HIS A 133 -8.47 -4.34 -23.97
N LEU A 134 -7.29 -4.91 -23.69
CA LEU A 134 -6.08 -4.17 -23.37
C LEU A 134 -5.64 -3.24 -24.52
N THR A 135 -5.66 -3.70 -25.77
CA THR A 135 -5.36 -2.83 -26.94
C THR A 135 -6.37 -1.69 -27.05
N ASN A 136 -7.68 -1.97 -26.95
CA ASN A 136 -8.72 -0.94 -27.00
C ASN A 136 -8.58 0.09 -25.87
N ALA A 137 -8.19 -0.34 -24.66
CA ALA A 137 -7.91 0.53 -23.54
C ALA A 137 -6.67 1.42 -23.78
N GLN A 138 -5.62 0.87 -24.37
CA GLN A 138 -4.40 1.61 -24.73
C GLN A 138 -4.69 2.68 -25.80
N ASP A 139 -5.51 2.37 -26.81
CA ASP A 139 -5.93 3.34 -27.82
C ASP A 139 -6.83 4.45 -27.25
N ALA A 140 -7.69 4.13 -26.26
CA ALA A 140 -8.46 5.13 -25.53
C ALA A 140 -7.56 6.04 -24.66
N MET A 141 -6.50 5.48 -24.06
CA MET A 141 -5.50 6.24 -23.31
C MET A 141 -4.69 7.17 -24.23
N HIS A 142 -4.28 6.70 -25.42
CA HIS A 142 -3.61 7.55 -26.40
C HIS A 142 -4.51 8.71 -26.90
N GLN A 143 -5.81 8.45 -27.12
CA GLN A 143 -6.76 9.52 -27.45
C GLN A 143 -6.92 10.53 -26.29
N ALA A 144 -6.97 10.07 -25.04
CA ALA A 144 -7.02 10.97 -23.88
C ALA A 144 -5.74 11.82 -23.75
N GLN A 145 -4.55 11.26 -24.05
CA GLN A 145 -3.30 12.02 -24.10
C GLN A 145 -3.33 13.11 -25.18
N GLN A 146 -3.81 12.80 -26.39
CA GLN A 146 -3.96 13.79 -27.47
C GLN A 146 -4.88 14.95 -27.06
N VAL A 147 -5.94 14.68 -26.29
CA VAL A 147 -6.82 15.74 -25.73
C VAL A 147 -6.10 16.58 -24.68
N VAL A 148 -5.23 16.00 -23.84
CA VAL A 148 -4.37 16.75 -22.92
C VAL A 148 -3.36 17.63 -23.67
N ASP A 149 -2.76 17.14 -24.75
CA ASP A 149 -1.80 17.90 -25.56
C ASP A 149 -2.48 19.07 -26.31
N GLN A 150 -3.68 18.83 -26.84
CA GLN A 150 -4.54 19.84 -27.47
C GLN A 150 -4.98 20.92 -26.47
N ALA A 151 -5.37 20.53 -25.25
CA ALA A 151 -5.74 21.46 -24.20
C ALA A 151 -4.53 22.26 -23.67
N THR A 152 -3.36 21.63 -23.55
CA THR A 152 -2.09 22.28 -23.18
C THR A 152 -1.71 23.34 -24.21
N THR A 153 -1.81 23.01 -25.49
CA THR A 153 -1.59 23.96 -26.61
C THR A 153 -2.58 25.13 -26.56
N THR A 154 -3.84 24.85 -26.18
CA THR A 154 -4.88 25.88 -26.03
C THR A 154 -4.56 26.84 -24.89
N VAL A 155 -4.13 26.34 -23.72
CA VAL A 155 -3.65 27.15 -22.59
C VAL A 155 -2.42 27.98 -22.99
N GLN A 156 -1.45 27.40 -23.70
CA GLN A 156 -0.24 28.09 -24.18
C GLN A 156 -0.62 29.29 -25.06
N SER A 157 -1.52 29.09 -26.03
CA SER A 157 -2.00 30.14 -26.95
C SER A 157 -2.81 31.23 -26.23
N GLN A 158 -3.65 30.85 -25.26
CA GLN A 158 -4.45 31.81 -24.50
C GLN A 158 -3.56 32.61 -23.51
N THR A 159 -2.53 31.99 -22.93
CA THR A 159 -1.52 32.68 -22.10
C THR A 159 -0.80 33.76 -22.91
N THR A 160 -0.39 33.46 -24.14
CA THR A 160 0.19 34.46 -25.05
C THR A 160 -0.78 35.61 -25.33
N SER A 161 -2.07 35.31 -25.52
CA SER A 161 -3.12 36.31 -25.75
C SER A 161 -3.36 37.21 -24.53
N THR A 162 -3.35 36.65 -23.32
CA THR A 162 -3.46 37.40 -22.06
C THR A 162 -2.20 38.26 -21.82
N ASN A 163 -1.01 37.74 -22.08
CA ASN A 163 0.24 38.51 -21.98
C ASN A 163 0.26 39.72 -22.93
N GLN A 164 -0.23 39.56 -24.17
CA GLN A 164 -0.39 40.68 -25.10
C GLN A 164 -1.39 41.73 -24.59
N ALA A 165 -2.51 41.30 -23.98
CA ALA A 165 -3.47 42.22 -23.38
C ALA A 165 -2.86 42.98 -22.18
N THR A 166 -2.07 42.31 -21.33
CA THR A 166 -1.31 42.94 -20.23
C THR A 166 -0.31 43.97 -20.75
N HIS A 167 0.40 43.67 -21.84
CA HIS A 167 1.31 44.61 -22.48
C HIS A 167 0.57 45.85 -23.02
N ASN A 168 -0.56 45.64 -23.70
CA ASN A 168 -1.39 46.72 -24.24
C ASN A 168 -1.97 47.62 -23.14
N ALA A 169 -2.42 47.04 -22.01
CA ALA A 169 -2.89 47.78 -20.84
C ALA A 169 -1.77 48.64 -20.20
N ASN A 170 -0.55 48.10 -20.13
CA ASN A 170 0.62 48.86 -19.65
C ASN A 170 1.01 49.99 -20.62
N ILE A 171 0.94 49.78 -21.94
CA ILE A 171 1.13 50.86 -22.93
C ILE A 171 0.09 51.96 -22.73
N ALA A 172 -1.20 51.62 -22.61
CA ALA A 172 -2.25 52.62 -22.39
C ALA A 172 -2.07 53.38 -21.07
N LYS A 173 -1.56 52.72 -20.03
CA LYS A 173 -1.19 53.36 -18.75
C LYS A 173 -0.04 54.35 -18.91
N GLN A 174 0.98 53.99 -19.72
CA GLN A 174 2.06 54.89 -20.10
C GLN A 174 1.53 56.11 -20.89
N THR A 175 0.61 55.89 -21.84
CA THR A 175 -0.02 56.94 -22.63
C THR A 175 -0.80 57.94 -21.77
N VAL A 176 -1.52 57.48 -20.74
CA VAL A 176 -2.18 58.37 -19.76
C VAL A 176 -1.17 59.22 -19.00
N ALA A 177 -0.02 58.67 -18.59
CA ALA A 177 1.03 59.43 -17.91
C ALA A 177 1.68 60.48 -18.84
N THR A 178 1.93 60.14 -20.10
CA THR A 178 2.43 61.10 -21.11
C THR A 178 1.43 62.22 -21.38
N ALA A 179 0.15 61.89 -21.55
CA ALA A 179 -0.90 62.90 -21.75
C ALA A 179 -1.10 63.80 -20.52
N GLN A 180 -0.94 63.27 -19.31
CA GLN A 180 -0.97 64.08 -18.07
C GLN A 180 0.20 65.06 -18.06
N SER A 181 1.43 64.59 -18.34
CA SER A 181 2.61 65.46 -18.43
C SER A 181 2.50 66.55 -19.51
N GLN A 182 1.73 66.32 -20.58
CA GLN A 182 1.44 67.34 -21.59
C GLN A 182 0.43 68.39 -21.09
N VAL A 183 -0.59 67.99 -20.33
CA VAL A 183 -1.48 68.93 -19.62
C VAL A 183 -0.69 69.77 -18.61
N ASP A 184 0.16 69.14 -17.81
CA ASP A 184 0.96 69.82 -16.78
C ASP A 184 1.94 70.84 -17.41
N ALA A 185 2.56 70.49 -18.55
CA ALA A 185 3.40 71.40 -19.31
C ALA A 185 2.61 72.56 -19.94
N LYS A 186 1.42 72.31 -20.52
CA LYS A 186 0.59 73.36 -21.11
C LYS A 186 -0.08 74.26 -20.08
N GLN A 187 -0.30 73.76 -18.86
CA GLN A 187 -0.67 74.56 -17.71
C GLN A 187 0.45 75.54 -17.34
N ALA A 188 1.71 75.07 -17.32
CA ALA A 188 2.87 75.94 -17.07
C ALA A 188 3.11 76.99 -18.19
N ASP A 189 2.94 76.63 -19.47
CA ASP A 189 2.96 77.58 -20.60
C ASP A 189 1.89 78.68 -20.42
N TYR A 190 0.68 78.28 -20.03
CA TYR A 190 -0.43 79.20 -19.79
C TYR A 190 -0.14 80.12 -18.60
N ASP A 191 0.29 79.58 -17.46
CA ASP A 191 0.50 80.35 -16.23
C ASP A 191 1.71 81.29 -16.32
N GLY A 192 2.80 80.87 -16.97
CA GLY A 192 4.01 81.67 -17.16
C GLY A 192 3.82 82.91 -18.03
N LEU A 193 2.81 82.92 -18.92
CA LEU A 193 2.51 84.07 -19.79
C LEU A 193 1.96 85.25 -18.98
N THR A 194 2.84 86.18 -18.62
CA THR A 194 2.57 87.31 -17.71
C THR A 194 3.01 88.66 -18.28
N VAL A 195 2.23 89.71 -18.01
CA VAL A 195 2.44 91.07 -18.54
C VAL A 195 3.80 91.65 -18.15
N ASP A 196 4.28 91.35 -16.93
CA ASP A 196 5.53 91.93 -16.41
C ASP A 196 6.81 91.32 -17.02
N SER A 197 6.71 90.12 -17.60
CA SER A 197 7.81 89.54 -18.40
C SER A 197 8.05 90.37 -19.68
N LEU A 198 6.97 90.71 -20.39
CA LEU A 198 7.01 91.49 -21.65
C LEU A 198 7.44 92.94 -21.44
N LYS A 199 7.04 93.58 -20.32
CA LYS A 199 7.53 94.91 -19.93
C LYS A 199 9.06 94.96 -19.81
N LYS A 200 9.71 93.85 -19.44
CA LYS A 200 11.17 93.79 -19.25
C LYS A 200 11.92 93.89 -20.58
N GLU A 201 11.39 93.31 -21.67
CA GLU A 201 11.95 93.47 -23.02
C GLU A 201 11.83 94.93 -23.53
N GLN A 202 10.72 95.60 -23.20
CA GLN A 202 10.42 96.97 -23.65
C GLN A 202 11.47 97.99 -23.16
N VAL A 203 11.97 97.83 -21.93
CA VAL A 203 13.00 98.71 -21.35
C VAL A 203 14.34 98.62 -22.09
N THR A 204 14.75 97.42 -22.50
CA THR A 204 16.02 97.22 -23.23
C THR A 204 15.99 97.85 -24.62
N ALA A 205 14.87 97.72 -25.34
CA ALA A 205 14.71 98.36 -26.66
C ALA A 205 14.78 99.90 -26.59
N GLN A 206 14.30 100.50 -25.49
CA GLN A 206 14.30 101.95 -25.31
C GLN A 206 15.72 102.56 -25.17
N GLN A 207 16.71 101.80 -24.69
CA GLN A 207 18.10 102.30 -24.56
C GLN A 207 18.82 102.42 -25.92
N LEU A 208 18.51 101.54 -26.88
CA LEU A 208 19.19 101.49 -28.18
C LEU A 208 18.93 102.76 -29.03
N VAL A 209 17.71 103.30 -28.97
CA VAL A 209 17.29 104.52 -29.69
C VAL A 209 18.20 105.71 -29.34
N ASN A 210 18.57 105.85 -28.06
CA ASN A 210 19.29 107.02 -27.55
C ASN A 210 20.73 107.12 -28.09
N GLN A 211 21.39 106.00 -28.40
CA GLN A 211 22.75 106.01 -28.94
C GLN A 211 22.77 106.47 -30.42
N THR A 212 21.79 106.05 -31.22
CA THR A 212 21.74 106.36 -32.66
C THR A 212 21.57 107.86 -32.97
N GLN A 213 20.98 108.64 -32.06
CA GLN A 213 20.69 110.05 -32.29
C GLN A 213 21.95 110.95 -32.25
N ALA A 214 23.03 110.53 -31.59
CA ALA A 214 24.23 111.35 -31.41
C ALA A 214 25.10 111.48 -32.67
N ALA A 215 25.15 110.43 -33.52
CA ALA A 215 25.99 110.39 -34.72
C ALA A 215 25.48 111.32 -35.84
N GLN A 216 24.20 111.68 -35.82
CA GLN A 216 23.52 112.48 -36.84
C GLN A 216 24.15 113.87 -37.05
N ASN A 217 24.53 114.53 -35.95
CA ASN A 217 24.91 115.95 -35.96
C ASN A 217 26.27 116.23 -36.62
N ALA A 218 27.15 115.22 -36.74
CA ALA A 218 28.49 115.39 -37.31
C ALA A 218 28.48 115.51 -38.85
N ALA A 219 27.51 114.91 -39.54
CA ALA A 219 27.45 114.90 -41.00
C ALA A 219 27.12 116.28 -41.61
N GLN A 220 26.46 117.16 -40.85
CA GLN A 220 25.87 118.41 -41.35
C GLN A 220 26.89 119.46 -41.81
N ALA A 221 28.14 119.41 -41.32
CA ALA A 221 29.13 120.47 -41.54
C ALA A 221 29.81 120.46 -42.92
N ASN A 222 29.88 119.30 -43.60
CA ASN A 222 30.72 119.13 -44.80
C ASN A 222 30.09 119.68 -46.11
N VAL A 223 28.79 120.01 -46.11
CA VAL A 223 28.07 120.44 -47.33
C VAL A 223 28.58 121.78 -47.87
N THR A 224 28.94 122.71 -46.99
CA THR A 224 29.21 124.11 -47.34
C THR A 224 30.44 124.31 -48.26
N ALA A 225 31.39 123.37 -48.28
CA ALA A 225 32.63 123.50 -49.04
C ALA A 225 32.50 123.20 -50.55
N ALA A 226 31.48 122.44 -50.96
CA ALA A 226 31.43 121.86 -52.31
C ALA A 226 31.02 122.87 -53.42
N ASN A 227 30.22 123.89 -53.10
CA ASN A 227 29.54 124.73 -54.10
C ASN A 227 30.47 125.64 -54.94
N ASN A 228 31.70 125.91 -54.50
CA ASN A 228 32.57 126.89 -55.17
C ASN A 228 33.30 126.35 -56.41
N GLN A 229 33.20 125.06 -56.73
CA GLN A 229 33.99 124.43 -57.80
C GLN A 229 33.30 124.41 -59.18
N VAL A 230 32.03 124.84 -59.28
CA VAL A 230 31.20 124.63 -60.48
C VAL A 230 31.69 125.41 -61.72
N THR A 231 31.91 126.71 -61.57
CA THR A 231 31.95 127.68 -62.69
C THR A 231 33.06 127.46 -63.72
N ASN A 232 34.18 126.85 -63.33
CA ASN A 232 35.39 126.78 -64.16
C ASN A 232 35.44 125.61 -65.16
N THR A 233 34.34 124.86 -65.32
CA THR A 233 34.36 123.53 -65.96
C THR A 233 33.66 123.46 -67.33
N GLN A 234 33.02 124.54 -67.79
CA GLN A 234 32.14 124.53 -68.95
C GLN A 234 32.86 124.56 -70.31
N ASP A 235 33.93 125.34 -70.45
CA ASP A 235 34.56 125.63 -71.76
C ASP A 235 35.43 124.49 -72.31
N ALA A 236 35.85 123.54 -71.48
CA ALA A 236 36.62 122.38 -71.92
C ALA A 236 35.81 121.43 -72.82
N ALA A 237 34.47 121.48 -72.74
CA ALA A 237 33.54 120.51 -73.33
C ALA A 237 33.75 120.26 -74.83
N ASN A 238 33.79 121.34 -75.61
CA ASN A 238 33.53 121.26 -77.06
C ASN A 238 34.69 120.70 -77.89
N LYS A 239 35.88 120.51 -77.30
CA LYS A 239 37.09 120.13 -78.04
C LYS A 239 37.38 118.63 -78.08
N ALA A 240 36.71 117.83 -77.27
CA ALA A 240 36.99 116.40 -77.13
C ALA A 240 36.12 115.48 -78.03
N ALA A 241 35.02 115.99 -78.57
CA ALA A 241 34.02 115.21 -79.32
C ALA A 241 34.57 114.48 -80.55
N GLN A 242 35.57 115.05 -81.23
CA GLN A 242 36.13 114.49 -82.48
C GLN A 242 37.10 113.32 -82.27
N THR A 243 37.57 113.07 -81.05
CA THR A 243 38.54 111.99 -80.77
C THR A 243 37.86 110.62 -80.59
N ALA A 244 36.59 110.60 -80.20
CA ALA A 244 35.85 109.40 -79.81
C ALA A 244 35.78 108.31 -80.89
N THR A 245 35.39 108.67 -82.11
CA THR A 245 34.98 107.74 -83.17
C THR A 245 36.08 106.76 -83.58
N SER A 246 37.35 107.18 -83.52
CA SER A 246 38.49 106.35 -83.97
C SER A 246 38.88 105.23 -82.99
N ALA A 247 38.49 105.32 -81.71
CA ALA A 247 38.89 104.33 -80.71
C ALA A 247 37.91 103.15 -80.58
N GLN A 248 36.68 103.33 -81.06
CA GLN A 248 35.57 102.37 -80.99
C GLN A 248 35.90 101.04 -81.72
N GLN A 249 36.72 101.10 -82.77
CA GLN A 249 37.17 99.93 -83.54
C GLN A 249 38.12 99.00 -82.76
N THR A 250 38.96 99.55 -81.88
CA THR A 250 40.11 98.85 -81.26
C THR A 250 39.70 97.87 -80.16
N THR A 251 38.56 98.10 -79.50
CA THR A 251 38.10 97.27 -78.37
C THR A 251 37.59 95.90 -78.79
N ALA A 252 37.00 95.76 -79.98
CA ALA A 252 36.40 94.51 -80.43
C ALA A 252 37.42 93.35 -80.43
N ASP A 253 38.62 93.61 -80.97
CA ASP A 253 39.74 92.67 -80.99
C ASP A 253 40.27 92.29 -79.61
N ALA A 254 40.21 93.22 -78.65
CA ALA A 254 40.63 92.96 -77.27
C ALA A 254 39.62 92.09 -76.51
N GLN A 255 38.31 92.23 -76.82
CA GLN A 255 37.24 91.50 -76.15
C GLN A 255 37.32 90.00 -76.44
N ALA A 256 37.62 89.59 -77.68
CA ALA A 256 37.77 88.19 -78.04
C ALA A 256 38.94 87.50 -77.30
N LYS A 257 40.06 88.22 -77.11
CA LYS A 257 41.28 87.69 -76.47
C LYS A 257 41.12 87.47 -74.96
N GLN A 258 40.31 88.28 -74.28
CA GLN A 258 40.02 88.10 -72.85
C GLN A 258 39.13 86.87 -72.60
N THR A 259 38.13 86.62 -73.45
CA THR A 259 37.26 85.43 -73.30
C THR A 259 38.03 84.13 -73.43
N ALA A 260 38.98 84.03 -74.36
CA ALA A 260 39.86 82.85 -74.48
C ALA A 260 40.74 82.63 -73.24
N ALA A 261 41.23 83.71 -72.62
CA ALA A 261 42.04 83.62 -71.39
C ALA A 261 41.22 83.20 -70.16
N GLN A 262 39.92 83.51 -70.12
CA GLN A 262 39.00 83.09 -69.05
C GLN A 262 38.86 81.57 -69.02
N THR A 263 38.51 80.97 -70.16
CA THR A 263 38.34 79.51 -70.30
C THR A 263 39.58 78.71 -69.87
N GLU A 264 40.79 79.22 -70.12
CA GLU A 264 42.04 78.55 -69.73
C GLU A 264 42.40 78.74 -68.24
N ALA A 265 41.93 79.81 -67.59
CA ALA A 265 42.08 79.99 -66.14
C ALA A 265 41.08 79.08 -65.38
N ASP A 266 39.85 78.94 -65.87
CA ASP A 266 38.82 78.11 -65.22
C ASP A 266 39.20 76.62 -65.26
N LYS A 267 39.70 76.12 -66.41
CA LYS A 267 40.30 74.77 -66.51
C LYS A 267 41.45 74.55 -65.53
N ALA A 268 42.34 75.55 -65.39
CA ALA A 268 43.51 75.43 -64.51
C ALA A 268 43.12 75.42 -63.02
N ASN A 269 42.07 76.16 -62.63
CA ASN A 269 41.52 76.10 -61.28
C ASN A 269 40.82 74.75 -61.00
N ALA A 270 40.04 74.21 -61.95
CA ALA A 270 39.45 72.88 -61.81
C ALA A 270 40.52 71.78 -61.58
N ALA A 271 41.60 71.80 -62.38
CA ALA A 271 42.72 70.85 -62.23
C ALA A 271 43.48 71.01 -60.90
N LYS A 272 43.55 72.23 -60.34
CA LYS A 272 44.11 72.49 -59.00
C LYS A 272 43.23 71.88 -57.91
N ASP A 273 41.91 72.02 -58.00
CA ASP A 273 41.00 71.54 -56.96
C ASP A 273 40.84 70.00 -57.03
N GLU A 274 40.92 69.41 -58.22
CA GLU A 274 41.07 67.95 -58.41
C GLU A 274 42.40 67.43 -57.83
N ALA A 275 43.52 68.12 -58.08
CA ALA A 275 44.80 67.79 -57.46
C ALA A 275 44.76 67.91 -55.92
N LYS A 276 43.94 68.83 -55.38
CA LYS A 276 43.73 68.95 -53.94
C LYS A 276 42.97 67.75 -53.36
N GLN A 277 41.84 67.36 -53.96
CA GLN A 277 41.09 66.18 -53.49
C GLN A 277 41.95 64.92 -53.49
N ASN A 278 42.75 64.71 -54.55
CA ASN A 278 43.67 63.58 -54.63
C ASN A 278 44.75 63.59 -53.53
N ASN A 279 45.25 64.77 -53.15
CA ASN A 279 46.19 64.90 -52.05
C ASN A 279 45.56 64.67 -50.67
N ASP A 280 44.37 65.24 -50.42
CA ASP A 280 43.65 65.05 -49.17
C ASP A 280 43.26 63.56 -48.96
N ALA A 281 42.88 62.86 -50.04
CA ALA A 281 42.59 61.43 -50.03
C ALA A 281 43.85 60.57 -49.75
N ALA A 282 45.02 60.96 -50.27
CA ALA A 282 46.28 60.28 -49.95
C ALA A 282 46.65 60.41 -48.46
N ILE A 283 46.43 61.60 -47.87
CA ILE A 283 46.67 61.84 -46.43
C ILE A 283 45.74 60.98 -45.57
N ALA A 284 44.46 60.86 -45.94
CA ALA A 284 43.52 59.98 -45.24
C ALA A 284 43.98 58.51 -45.25
N GLN A 285 44.52 58.02 -46.38
CA GLN A 285 45.04 56.66 -46.49
C GLN A 285 46.33 56.43 -45.70
N GLN A 286 47.23 57.43 -45.63
CA GLN A 286 48.41 57.37 -44.75
C GLN A 286 47.99 57.23 -43.28
N ASN A 287 47.01 58.03 -42.84
CA ASN A 287 46.54 58.02 -41.45
C ASN A 287 45.84 56.70 -41.07
N GLN A 288 45.17 56.04 -42.01
CA GLN A 288 44.62 54.70 -41.79
C GLN A 288 45.73 53.64 -41.71
N ALA A 289 46.67 53.63 -42.67
CA ALA A 289 47.77 52.67 -42.69
C ALA A 289 48.67 52.74 -41.43
N GLN A 290 48.79 53.92 -40.81
CA GLN A 290 49.45 54.11 -39.52
C GLN A 290 48.66 53.44 -38.38
N LYS A 291 47.36 53.71 -38.24
CA LYS A 291 46.50 53.06 -37.23
C LYS A 291 46.51 51.54 -37.35
N ASP A 292 46.52 51.02 -38.58
CA ASP A 292 46.53 49.58 -38.83
C ASP A 292 47.87 48.94 -38.41
N LEU A 293 48.98 49.68 -38.44
CA LEU A 293 50.27 49.27 -37.87
C LEU A 293 50.27 49.35 -36.34
N ASP A 294 49.77 50.46 -35.78
CA ASP A 294 49.76 50.75 -34.33
C ASP A 294 48.92 49.74 -33.52
N ASN A 295 48.01 48.99 -34.17
CA ASN A 295 47.21 47.95 -33.56
C ASN A 295 47.90 46.56 -33.46
N LEU A 296 49.05 46.34 -34.10
CA LEU A 296 49.78 45.06 -34.10
C LEU A 296 50.64 44.89 -32.82
N ASP A 297 49.97 44.87 -31.67
CA ASP A 297 50.59 44.88 -30.33
C ASP A 297 50.89 43.46 -29.78
N ALA A 298 52.18 43.17 -29.61
CA ALA A 298 52.68 41.90 -29.06
C ALA A 298 52.27 41.66 -27.59
N GLY A 299 52.08 42.72 -26.80
CA GLY A 299 51.71 42.63 -25.38
C GLY A 299 50.32 42.00 -25.20
N LYS A 300 49.34 42.48 -25.97
CA LYS A 300 47.96 41.96 -25.94
C LYS A 300 47.89 40.49 -26.35
N LEU A 301 48.57 40.10 -27.43
CA LEU A 301 48.61 38.69 -27.88
C LEU A 301 49.29 37.78 -26.84
N THR A 302 50.35 38.26 -26.18
CA THR A 302 51.04 37.52 -25.11
C THR A 302 50.16 37.37 -23.87
N GLN A 303 49.44 38.42 -23.46
CA GLN A 303 48.46 38.35 -22.37
C GLN A 303 47.35 37.33 -22.69
N GLN A 304 46.76 37.42 -23.88
CA GLN A 304 45.68 36.53 -24.30
C GLN A 304 46.11 35.05 -24.38
N ALA A 305 47.37 34.78 -24.74
CA ALA A 305 47.95 33.44 -24.67
C ALA A 305 48.06 32.91 -23.23
N ASN A 306 48.50 33.75 -22.28
CA ASN A 306 48.63 33.37 -20.86
C ASN A 306 47.28 33.16 -20.17
N GLU A 307 46.28 33.99 -20.48
CA GLU A 307 44.91 33.84 -20.01
C GLU A 307 44.28 32.54 -20.56
N THR A 308 44.49 32.24 -21.85
CA THR A 308 44.00 30.99 -22.47
C THR A 308 44.71 29.76 -21.89
N GLN A 309 46.03 29.82 -21.61
CA GLN A 309 46.76 28.75 -20.93
C GLN A 309 46.22 28.52 -19.51
N THR A 310 45.93 29.58 -18.75
CA THR A 310 45.33 29.48 -17.42
C THR A 310 43.94 28.83 -17.47
N ALA A 311 43.12 29.18 -18.46
CA ALA A 311 41.81 28.56 -18.69
C ALA A 311 41.90 27.07 -19.05
N ILE A 312 42.92 26.66 -19.83
CA ILE A 312 43.22 25.26 -20.14
C ILE A 312 43.54 24.47 -18.87
N ASP A 313 44.39 25.01 -18.00
CA ASP A 313 44.84 24.29 -16.80
C ASP A 313 43.75 24.20 -15.72
N GLN A 314 42.96 25.27 -15.53
CA GLN A 314 41.72 25.19 -14.74
C GLN A 314 40.71 24.20 -15.37
N GLY A 315 40.64 24.12 -16.70
CA GLY A 315 39.82 23.15 -17.43
C GLY A 315 40.20 21.70 -17.12
N LYS A 316 41.49 21.39 -17.02
CA LYS A 316 42.00 20.06 -16.61
C LYS A 316 41.59 19.72 -15.17
N GLN A 317 41.75 20.67 -14.23
CA GLN A 317 41.35 20.47 -12.84
C GLN A 317 39.85 20.19 -12.72
N ASN A 318 39.01 21.03 -13.35
CA ASN A 318 37.56 20.88 -13.36
C ASN A 318 37.10 19.52 -13.94
N ILE A 319 37.85 18.96 -14.89
CA ILE A 319 37.64 17.61 -15.44
C ILE A 319 37.94 16.55 -14.38
N SER A 320 39.10 16.62 -13.71
CA SER A 320 39.50 15.71 -12.63
C SER A 320 38.45 15.68 -11.51
N ASP A 321 38.05 16.84 -11.01
CA ASP A 321 37.07 16.97 -9.92
C ASP A 321 35.69 16.40 -10.31
N THR A 322 35.30 16.56 -11.58
CA THR A 322 34.07 15.99 -12.13
C THR A 322 34.17 14.46 -12.27
N GLN A 323 35.34 13.91 -12.62
CA GLN A 323 35.57 12.45 -12.66
C GLN A 323 35.60 11.82 -11.26
N GLN A 324 36.18 12.49 -10.27
CA GLN A 324 36.15 12.05 -8.87
C GLN A 324 34.72 12.06 -8.33
N SER A 325 33.97 13.14 -8.60
CA SER A 325 32.53 13.24 -8.27
C SER A 325 31.71 12.11 -8.88
N LEU A 326 31.90 11.84 -10.18
CA LEU A 326 31.21 10.74 -10.89
C LEU A 326 31.54 9.37 -10.29
N SER A 327 32.79 9.15 -9.89
CA SER A 327 33.23 7.91 -9.22
C SER A 327 32.53 7.74 -7.87
N GLN A 328 32.44 8.80 -7.06
CA GLN A 328 31.72 8.76 -5.78
C GLN A 328 30.21 8.52 -5.97
N THR A 329 29.56 9.19 -6.92
CA THR A 329 28.14 8.95 -7.24
C THR A 329 27.91 7.51 -7.71
N THR A 330 28.85 6.92 -8.48
CA THR A 330 28.79 5.52 -8.92
C THR A 330 28.82 4.55 -7.72
N THR A 331 29.76 4.73 -6.80
CA THR A 331 29.84 3.93 -5.55
C THR A 331 28.58 4.10 -4.69
N ASN A 332 28.09 5.34 -4.55
CA ASN A 332 26.85 5.61 -3.82
C ASN A 332 25.65 4.91 -4.45
N LYS A 333 25.55 4.89 -5.80
CA LYS A 333 24.49 4.18 -6.51
C LYS A 333 24.59 2.68 -6.28
N ALA A 334 25.77 2.07 -6.40
CA ALA A 334 25.96 0.63 -6.18
C ALA A 334 25.57 0.18 -4.75
N ASN A 335 25.72 1.05 -3.75
CA ASN A 335 25.24 0.79 -2.39
C ASN A 335 23.71 0.92 -2.27
N VAL A 336 23.10 1.91 -2.93
CA VAL A 336 21.62 2.04 -2.97
C VAL A 336 20.97 0.93 -3.81
N ASP A 337 21.63 0.42 -4.85
CA ASP A 337 21.16 -0.73 -5.63
C ASP A 337 21.04 -1.99 -4.76
N LYS A 338 21.99 -2.19 -3.82
CA LYS A 338 21.91 -3.27 -2.80
C LYS A 338 20.81 -3.02 -1.78
N ASP A 339 20.63 -1.78 -1.33
CA ASP A 339 19.55 -1.42 -0.39
C ASP A 339 18.16 -1.65 -1.02
N VAL A 340 17.96 -1.26 -2.28
CA VAL A 340 16.73 -1.58 -3.04
C VAL A 340 16.49 -3.09 -3.11
N ALA A 341 17.51 -3.91 -3.33
CA ALA A 341 17.36 -5.37 -3.32
C ALA A 341 16.96 -5.90 -1.92
N ASN A 342 17.62 -5.42 -0.86
CA ASN A 342 17.29 -5.79 0.52
C ASN A 342 15.86 -5.39 0.91
N LYS A 343 15.45 -4.14 0.62
CA LYS A 343 14.09 -3.65 0.88
C LYS A 343 13.03 -4.37 0.03
N THR A 344 13.38 -4.84 -1.17
CA THR A 344 12.50 -5.70 -2.00
C THR A 344 12.28 -7.05 -1.32
N THR A 345 13.33 -7.66 -0.77
CA THR A 345 13.21 -8.89 0.04
C THR A 345 12.35 -8.67 1.27
N ASN A 346 12.55 -7.57 2.02
CA ASN A 346 11.76 -7.26 3.22
C ASN A 346 10.27 -7.07 2.89
N ALA A 347 9.94 -6.31 1.84
CA ALA A 347 8.56 -6.12 1.39
C ALA A 347 7.91 -7.45 0.95
N THR A 348 8.66 -8.33 0.31
CA THR A 348 8.20 -9.68 -0.07
C THR A 348 7.90 -10.53 1.18
N THR A 349 8.80 -10.55 2.16
CA THR A 349 8.62 -11.26 3.43
C THR A 349 7.41 -10.74 4.22
N ALA A 350 7.20 -9.42 4.27
CA ALA A 350 6.06 -8.84 4.96
C ALA A 350 4.72 -9.17 4.27
N ASN A 351 4.66 -9.15 2.93
CA ASN A 351 3.46 -9.59 2.18
C ASN A 351 3.16 -11.09 2.37
N ASN A 352 4.20 -11.92 2.52
CA ASN A 352 4.03 -13.34 2.88
C ASN A 352 3.49 -13.48 4.31
N ALA A 353 3.93 -12.64 5.27
CA ALA A 353 3.40 -12.62 6.63
C ALA A 353 1.92 -12.21 6.68
N VAL A 354 1.49 -11.22 5.88
CA VAL A 354 0.06 -10.87 5.70
C VAL A 354 -0.74 -12.07 5.23
N SER A 355 -0.22 -12.79 4.24
CA SER A 355 -0.88 -13.97 3.66
C SER A 355 -1.02 -15.11 4.69
N GLN A 356 0.02 -15.35 5.50
CA GLN A 356 -0.05 -16.34 6.58
C GLN A 356 -1.02 -15.91 7.70
N ALA A 357 -1.00 -14.64 8.10
CA ALA A 357 -1.93 -14.12 9.11
C ALA A 357 -3.40 -14.21 8.64
N GLN A 358 -3.67 -13.97 7.35
CA GLN A 358 -4.99 -14.15 6.76
C GLN A 358 -5.46 -15.62 6.80
N ASN A 359 -4.56 -16.57 6.54
CA ASN A 359 -4.85 -18.01 6.68
C ASN A 359 -5.13 -18.40 8.14
N ASN A 360 -4.41 -17.80 9.10
CA ASN A 360 -4.64 -18.02 10.53
C ASN A 360 -6.03 -17.49 10.95
N VAL A 361 -6.45 -16.31 10.45
CA VAL A 361 -7.82 -15.78 10.66
C VAL A 361 -8.87 -16.73 10.11
N ASN A 362 -8.73 -17.18 8.86
CA ASN A 362 -9.68 -18.10 8.21
C ASN A 362 -9.82 -19.43 9.01
N SER A 363 -8.69 -19.92 9.54
CA SER A 363 -8.64 -21.12 10.39
C SER A 363 -9.36 -20.88 11.73
N ALA A 364 -9.10 -19.76 12.40
CA ALA A 364 -9.75 -19.40 13.67
C ALA A 364 -11.27 -19.17 13.51
N THR A 365 -11.72 -18.58 12.39
CA THR A 365 -13.15 -18.46 12.06
C THR A 365 -13.81 -19.84 11.91
N THR A 366 -13.12 -20.79 11.28
CA THR A 366 -13.61 -22.17 11.12
C THR A 366 -13.73 -22.87 12.48
N VAL A 367 -12.73 -22.72 13.36
CA VAL A 367 -12.78 -23.26 14.73
C VAL A 367 -13.90 -22.63 15.55
N GLN A 368 -14.10 -21.30 15.43
CA GLN A 368 -15.19 -20.59 16.12
C GLN A 368 -16.57 -21.06 15.64
N SER A 369 -16.75 -21.28 14.33
CA SER A 369 -17.99 -21.81 13.76
C SER A 369 -18.27 -23.23 14.26
N ASN A 370 -17.28 -24.12 14.22
CA ASN A 370 -17.41 -25.50 14.71
C ASN A 370 -17.72 -25.55 16.23
N ALA A 371 -17.11 -24.67 17.03
CA ALA A 371 -17.41 -24.53 18.45
C ALA A 371 -18.85 -24.03 18.71
N GLN A 372 -19.36 -23.13 17.88
CA GLN A 372 -20.75 -22.67 17.95
C GLN A 372 -21.73 -23.80 17.59
N THR A 373 -21.49 -24.55 16.52
CA THR A 373 -22.30 -25.72 16.15
C THR A 373 -22.30 -26.77 17.26
N THR A 374 -21.14 -27.02 17.88
CA THR A 374 -21.01 -27.93 19.02
C THR A 374 -21.84 -27.45 20.22
N LEU A 375 -21.81 -26.15 20.56
CA LEU A 375 -22.62 -25.58 21.64
C LEU A 375 -24.12 -25.77 21.37
N ASN A 376 -24.57 -25.48 20.14
CA ASN A 376 -25.97 -25.66 19.74
C ASN A 376 -26.43 -27.12 19.90
N GLN A 377 -25.59 -28.08 19.53
CA GLN A 377 -25.86 -29.52 19.72
C GLN A 377 -25.96 -29.92 21.21
N ARG A 378 -25.10 -29.35 22.08
CA ARG A 378 -25.18 -29.61 23.53
C ARG A 378 -26.39 -28.93 24.18
N GLN A 379 -26.79 -27.74 23.70
CA GLN A 379 -28.04 -27.09 24.11
C GLN A 379 -29.26 -27.95 23.76
N GLN A 380 -29.32 -28.51 22.55
CA GLN A 380 -30.40 -29.41 22.16
C GLN A 380 -30.44 -30.67 23.03
N ALA A 381 -29.31 -31.34 23.24
CA ALA A 381 -29.24 -32.55 24.09
C ALA A 381 -29.68 -32.28 25.55
N VAL A 382 -29.41 -31.09 26.09
CA VAL A 382 -29.92 -30.68 27.41
C VAL A 382 -31.44 -30.49 27.38
N ALA A 383 -32.00 -29.84 26.35
CA ALA A 383 -33.44 -29.67 26.18
C ALA A 383 -34.18 -31.02 26.00
N ASP A 384 -33.60 -31.94 25.21
CA ASP A 384 -34.15 -33.28 24.97
C ASP A 384 -34.18 -34.11 26.26
N LEU A 385 -33.13 -34.04 27.09
CA LEU A 385 -33.07 -34.71 28.40
C LEU A 385 -34.01 -34.05 29.42
N GLN A 386 -34.18 -32.73 29.39
CA GLN A 386 -35.19 -32.03 30.19
C GLN A 386 -36.61 -32.45 29.80
N SER A 387 -36.92 -32.56 28.50
CA SER A 387 -38.23 -33.01 28.04
C SER A 387 -38.51 -34.49 28.35
N GLN A 388 -37.48 -35.35 28.33
CA GLN A 388 -37.63 -36.75 28.76
C GLN A 388 -37.86 -36.85 30.27
N LEU A 389 -37.11 -36.09 31.07
CA LEU A 389 -37.26 -36.08 32.53
C LEU A 389 -38.63 -35.52 32.96
N ALA A 390 -39.19 -34.56 32.22
CA ALA A 390 -40.51 -34.02 32.47
C ALA A 390 -41.67 -34.96 32.08
N ALA A 391 -41.42 -35.94 31.18
CA ALA A 391 -42.41 -36.90 30.70
C ALA A 391 -42.29 -38.29 31.36
N MET A 392 -41.39 -38.45 32.35
CA MET A 392 -41.31 -39.67 33.15
C MET A 392 -42.51 -39.76 34.12
N PRO A 393 -43.21 -40.91 34.17
CA PRO A 393 -44.34 -41.08 35.07
C PRO A 393 -43.86 -41.01 36.52
N THR A 394 -44.46 -40.12 37.32
CA THR A 394 -44.22 -40.02 38.75
C THR A 394 -45.53 -40.27 39.48
N LEU A 395 -45.64 -41.41 40.15
CA LEU A 395 -46.88 -41.85 40.79
C LEU A 395 -47.10 -41.08 42.11
N LYS A 396 -48.24 -40.43 42.25
CA LYS A 396 -48.62 -39.60 43.41
C LYS A 396 -49.77 -40.29 44.16
N VAL A 397 -49.55 -40.69 45.40
CA VAL A 397 -50.61 -41.27 46.24
C VAL A 397 -50.33 -40.99 47.72
N ASP A 398 -51.36 -40.71 48.50
CA ASP A 398 -51.24 -40.73 49.96
C ASP A 398 -51.31 -42.19 50.44
N LYS A 399 -50.18 -42.70 50.96
CA LYS A 399 -50.05 -44.09 51.42
C LYS A 399 -51.08 -44.45 52.49
N ALA A 400 -51.40 -43.53 53.40
CA ALA A 400 -52.34 -43.77 54.50
C ALA A 400 -53.82 -43.64 54.08
N ALA A 401 -54.10 -43.07 52.91
CA ALA A 401 -55.40 -43.16 52.25
C ALA A 401 -55.52 -44.47 51.45
N TRP A 402 -54.47 -44.84 50.71
CA TRP A 402 -54.39 -46.09 49.95
C TRP A 402 -54.54 -47.32 50.85
N GLU A 403 -53.85 -47.33 52.01
CA GLU A 403 -53.98 -48.39 53.02
C GLU A 403 -55.41 -48.55 53.55
N LYS A 404 -56.20 -47.47 53.64
CA LYS A 404 -57.62 -47.52 54.06
C LYS A 404 -58.55 -47.93 52.92
N ALA A 405 -58.20 -47.59 51.69
CA ALA A 405 -58.93 -48.03 50.52
C ALA A 405 -58.79 -49.55 50.36
N VAL A 406 -57.58 -50.09 50.44
CA VAL A 406 -57.30 -51.53 50.32
C VAL A 406 -57.75 -52.33 51.55
N ASN A 407 -57.28 -51.96 52.74
CA ASN A 407 -57.45 -52.80 53.95
C ASN A 407 -58.73 -52.48 54.75
N GLY A 408 -59.46 -51.42 54.41
CA GLY A 408 -60.69 -51.01 55.08
C GLY A 408 -60.55 -49.79 56.00
N LEU A 409 -61.70 -49.19 56.36
CA LEU A 409 -61.75 -47.98 57.20
C LEU A 409 -61.51 -48.24 58.70
N VAL A 410 -61.57 -49.49 59.14
CA VAL A 410 -61.32 -49.93 60.53
C VAL A 410 -60.57 -51.28 60.51
N PRO A 411 -59.83 -51.63 61.58
CA PRO A 411 -59.14 -52.92 61.69
C PRO A 411 -60.03 -54.16 61.53
N ALA A 412 -59.45 -55.25 61.03
CA ALA A 412 -60.16 -56.46 60.64
C ALA A 412 -60.88 -57.20 61.79
N ASP A 413 -60.38 -57.09 63.03
CA ASP A 413 -61.04 -57.60 64.23
C ASP A 413 -62.35 -56.85 64.53
N GLN A 414 -62.39 -55.54 64.28
CA GLN A 414 -63.61 -54.75 64.39
C GLN A 414 -64.61 -55.11 63.29
N ILE A 415 -64.14 -55.40 62.07
CA ILE A 415 -65.00 -55.89 60.97
C ILE A 415 -65.61 -57.25 61.33
N ALA A 416 -64.80 -58.17 61.86
CA ALA A 416 -65.24 -59.51 62.29
C ALA A 416 -66.20 -59.50 63.50
N ALA A 417 -66.29 -58.39 64.23
CA ALA A 417 -67.20 -58.20 65.35
C ALA A 417 -68.54 -57.52 64.98
N MET A 418 -68.71 -57.08 63.73
CA MET A 418 -69.95 -56.44 63.25
C MET A 418 -71.08 -57.44 63.05
N THR A 419 -72.32 -57.03 63.34
CA THR A 419 -73.51 -57.73 62.81
C THR A 419 -73.66 -57.48 61.31
N ASP A 420 -74.42 -58.33 60.59
CA ASP A 420 -74.66 -58.20 59.14
C ASP A 420 -75.12 -56.79 58.73
N ALA A 421 -75.94 -56.14 59.57
CA ALA A 421 -76.46 -54.78 59.32
C ALA A 421 -75.38 -53.70 59.50
N GLU A 422 -74.52 -53.85 60.50
CA GLU A 422 -73.38 -52.94 60.71
C GLU A 422 -72.33 -53.12 59.63
N TYR A 423 -72.04 -54.37 59.23
CA TYR A 423 -71.15 -54.69 58.13
C TYR A 423 -71.67 -54.15 56.79
N ALA A 424 -72.97 -54.26 56.52
CA ALA A 424 -73.57 -53.66 55.32
C ALA A 424 -73.45 -52.12 55.30
N ALA A 425 -73.68 -51.46 56.43
CA ALA A 425 -73.54 -50.00 56.56
C ALA A 425 -72.06 -49.54 56.52
N TYR A 426 -71.14 -50.34 57.05
CA TYR A 426 -69.69 -50.15 56.91
C TYR A 426 -69.26 -50.28 55.44
N LYS A 427 -69.70 -51.36 54.76
CA LYS A 427 -69.36 -51.68 53.37
C LYS A 427 -69.76 -50.55 52.42
N GLN A 428 -70.95 -49.95 52.60
CA GLN A 428 -71.36 -48.77 51.83
C GLN A 428 -70.42 -47.55 52.04
N LYS A 429 -70.00 -47.27 53.28
CA LYS A 429 -69.07 -46.17 53.58
C LYS A 429 -67.67 -46.42 53.01
N TRP A 430 -67.18 -47.66 53.12
CA TRP A 430 -65.89 -48.06 52.56
C TRP A 430 -65.90 -48.01 51.03
N TYR A 431 -67.00 -48.44 50.38
CA TYR A 431 -67.17 -48.33 48.92
C TYR A 431 -67.16 -46.87 48.46
N ALA A 432 -67.88 -45.97 49.14
CA ALA A 432 -67.86 -44.54 48.84
C ALA A 432 -66.46 -43.91 49.05
N TYR A 433 -65.70 -44.37 50.05
CA TYR A 433 -64.31 -43.95 50.25
C TYR A 433 -63.38 -44.45 49.14
N CYS A 434 -63.53 -45.72 48.71
CA CYS A 434 -62.75 -46.26 47.59
C CYS A 434 -63.01 -45.46 46.31
N GLN A 435 -64.26 -45.10 46.02
CA GLN A 435 -64.60 -44.26 44.86
C GLN A 435 -63.93 -42.88 44.95
N GLN A 436 -64.03 -42.18 46.08
CA GLN A 436 -63.40 -40.86 46.26
C GLN A 436 -61.87 -40.93 46.17
N PHE A 437 -61.26 -41.99 46.72
CA PHE A 437 -59.83 -42.24 46.60
C PHE A 437 -59.40 -42.52 45.15
N ALA A 438 -60.20 -43.29 44.40
CA ALA A 438 -59.97 -43.56 42.98
C ALA A 438 -60.08 -42.28 42.12
N GLU A 439 -61.15 -41.50 42.29
CA GLU A 439 -61.38 -40.24 41.57
C GLU A 439 -60.24 -39.22 41.82
N GLN A 440 -59.81 -39.06 43.07
CA GLN A 440 -58.68 -38.20 43.43
C GLN A 440 -57.37 -38.72 42.85
N SER A 441 -57.08 -40.02 43.02
CA SER A 441 -55.82 -40.61 42.55
C SER A 441 -55.72 -40.59 41.02
N TYR A 442 -56.84 -40.77 40.30
CA TYR A 442 -56.89 -40.62 38.84
C TYR A 442 -56.55 -39.18 38.42
N SER A 443 -57.16 -38.19 39.09
CA SER A 443 -56.90 -36.76 38.80
C SER A 443 -55.46 -36.33 39.12
N ASP A 444 -54.82 -36.91 40.13
CA ASP A 444 -53.42 -36.62 40.48
C ASP A 444 -52.42 -37.30 39.54
N ASN A 445 -52.81 -38.40 38.89
CA ASN A 445 -51.92 -39.27 38.09
C ASN A 445 -52.23 -39.24 36.59
N GLN A 446 -52.38 -38.04 36.03
CA GLN A 446 -52.54 -37.85 34.59
C GLN A 446 -51.19 -37.86 33.84
N TYR A 447 -51.15 -38.48 32.66
CA TYR A 447 -49.95 -38.52 31.83
C TYR A 447 -49.61 -37.16 31.20
N HIS A 448 -48.32 -36.88 30.99
CA HIS A 448 -47.82 -35.63 30.39
C HIS A 448 -46.91 -35.95 29.20
N ALA A 449 -47.46 -35.82 27.99
CA ALA A 449 -46.81 -36.22 26.75
C ALA A 449 -45.64 -35.33 26.33
N SER A 450 -44.46 -35.90 26.09
CA SER A 450 -43.34 -35.14 25.51
C SER A 450 -43.58 -34.79 24.03
N ALA A 451 -42.79 -33.85 23.50
CA ALA A 451 -42.81 -33.54 22.07
C ALA A 451 -42.46 -34.75 21.18
N LYS A 452 -41.64 -35.71 21.67
CA LYS A 452 -41.38 -37.00 20.99
C LYS A 452 -42.64 -37.86 20.97
N ASP A 453 -43.35 -37.95 22.10
CA ASP A 453 -44.52 -38.83 22.24
C ASP A 453 -45.70 -38.36 21.36
N GLN A 454 -45.91 -37.04 21.30
CA GLN A 454 -46.93 -36.41 20.46
C GLN A 454 -46.64 -36.52 18.95
N SER A 455 -45.36 -36.58 18.55
CA SER A 455 -44.94 -36.67 17.15
C SER A 455 -44.74 -38.09 16.63
N THR A 456 -44.53 -39.06 17.54
CA THR A 456 -44.42 -40.50 17.20
C THR A 456 -45.80 -41.08 16.95
N LYS A 457 -46.10 -41.48 15.70
CA LYS A 457 -47.40 -42.02 15.26
C LYS A 457 -47.29 -43.49 14.86
N VAL A 458 -48.38 -44.24 15.05
CA VAL A 458 -48.54 -45.65 14.68
C VAL A 458 -49.89 -45.83 13.99
N SER A 459 -49.91 -46.42 12.79
CA SER A 459 -51.12 -46.55 11.96
C SER A 459 -52.11 -47.60 12.49
N SER A 460 -51.60 -48.68 13.09
CA SER A 460 -52.43 -49.64 13.81
C SER A 460 -51.71 -50.21 15.04
N LEU A 461 -52.49 -50.64 16.02
CA LEU A 461 -51.99 -51.30 17.24
C LEU A 461 -51.25 -52.61 16.91
N SER A 462 -51.63 -53.28 15.82
CA SER A 462 -50.92 -54.44 15.27
C SER A 462 -49.49 -54.13 14.81
N ASP A 463 -49.22 -52.88 14.46
CA ASP A 463 -48.00 -52.44 13.77
C ASP A 463 -46.94 -51.92 14.75
N LEU A 464 -47.22 -52.00 16.07
CA LEU A 464 -46.27 -51.66 17.12
C LEU A 464 -45.00 -52.52 16.99
N THR A 465 -43.86 -51.85 16.83
CA THR A 465 -42.56 -52.51 16.76
C THR A 465 -42.14 -53.04 18.15
N SER A 466 -41.26 -54.04 18.19
CA SER A 466 -40.71 -54.57 19.45
C SER A 466 -40.05 -53.49 20.31
N ALA A 467 -39.46 -52.45 19.70
CA ALA A 467 -38.90 -51.30 20.42
C ALA A 467 -39.99 -50.43 21.07
N GLN A 468 -41.16 -50.28 20.45
CA GLN A 468 -42.29 -49.54 21.01
C GLN A 468 -42.98 -50.35 22.12
N TYR A 469 -43.14 -51.66 21.98
CA TYR A 469 -43.59 -52.52 23.09
C TYR A 469 -42.59 -52.50 24.26
N GLN A 470 -41.28 -52.50 24.01
CA GLN A 470 -40.28 -52.29 25.07
C GLN A 470 -40.39 -50.89 25.71
N GLU A 471 -40.61 -49.82 24.94
CA GLU A 471 -40.81 -48.47 25.49
C GLU A 471 -42.07 -48.38 26.37
N LEU A 472 -43.17 -49.03 25.98
CA LEU A 472 -44.42 -49.07 26.74
C LEU A 472 -44.33 -49.98 27.98
N THR A 473 -43.73 -51.17 27.86
CA THR A 473 -43.51 -52.08 28.99
C THR A 473 -42.59 -51.43 30.04
N ASN A 474 -41.55 -50.73 29.61
CA ASN A 474 -40.70 -49.95 30.51
C ASN A 474 -41.43 -48.78 31.18
N PHE A 475 -42.42 -48.16 30.52
CA PHE A 475 -43.27 -47.14 31.13
C PHE A 475 -44.19 -47.74 32.21
N ALA A 476 -44.85 -48.86 31.91
CA ALA A 476 -45.64 -49.63 32.89
C ALA A 476 -44.80 -50.08 34.10
N LEU A 477 -43.61 -50.65 33.85
CA LEU A 477 -42.69 -51.06 34.90
C LEU A 477 -42.24 -49.90 35.79
N ASN A 478 -42.11 -48.66 35.29
CA ASN A 478 -41.84 -47.51 36.15
C ASN A 478 -43.00 -47.20 37.10
N LEU A 479 -44.25 -47.31 36.63
CA LEU A 479 -45.45 -47.08 37.43
C LEU A 479 -45.62 -48.16 38.51
N ILE A 480 -45.63 -49.43 38.08
CA ILE A 480 -45.85 -50.58 38.95
C ILE A 480 -44.73 -50.69 39.99
N ASN A 481 -43.47 -50.44 39.62
CA ASN A 481 -42.38 -50.45 40.59
C ASN A 481 -42.42 -49.24 41.54
N GLN A 482 -42.87 -48.05 41.12
CA GLN A 482 -43.15 -46.97 42.07
C GLN A 482 -44.24 -47.38 43.07
N ALA A 483 -45.32 -48.00 42.60
CA ALA A 483 -46.40 -48.52 43.44
C ALA A 483 -45.90 -49.57 44.45
N ARG A 484 -45.17 -50.59 43.98
CA ARG A 484 -44.57 -51.66 44.81
C ARG A 484 -43.65 -51.08 45.88
N ASN A 485 -42.70 -50.22 45.50
CA ASN A 485 -41.76 -49.62 46.45
C ASN A 485 -42.47 -48.73 47.48
N MET A 486 -43.50 -47.97 47.08
CA MET A 486 -44.31 -47.17 48.01
C MET A 486 -45.18 -48.03 48.93
N TRP A 487 -45.80 -49.11 48.45
CA TRP A 487 -46.68 -49.97 49.25
C TRP A 487 -45.89 -50.89 50.18
N ARG A 488 -45.03 -51.74 49.59
CA ARG A 488 -44.31 -52.84 50.24
C ARG A 488 -43.16 -52.35 51.13
N ASN A 489 -42.63 -51.15 50.87
CA ASN A 489 -41.42 -50.61 51.50
C ASN A 489 -40.20 -51.55 51.34
N ASP A 490 -40.10 -52.21 50.19
CA ASP A 490 -38.95 -53.04 49.78
C ASP A 490 -38.29 -52.47 48.49
N THR A 491 -37.52 -53.31 47.77
CA THR A 491 -36.95 -52.98 46.45
C THR A 491 -37.19 -54.09 45.42
N LEU A 492 -38.18 -54.96 45.66
CA LEU A 492 -38.49 -56.17 44.89
C LEU A 492 -39.34 -55.82 43.66
N ASN A 493 -38.65 -55.16 42.72
CA ASN A 493 -39.20 -54.69 41.45
C ASN A 493 -39.60 -55.86 40.52
N THR A 494 -40.78 -55.73 39.92
CA THR A 494 -41.21 -56.50 38.74
C THR A 494 -40.25 -56.23 37.58
N LYS A 495 -39.97 -57.27 36.78
CA LYS A 495 -39.03 -57.24 35.64
C LYS A 495 -39.76 -57.57 34.33
N SER A 496 -39.04 -57.54 33.21
CA SER A 496 -39.55 -58.04 31.92
C SER A 496 -38.42 -58.59 31.05
N GLN A 497 -38.73 -59.62 30.27
CA GLN A 497 -37.86 -60.37 29.38
C GLN A 497 -38.55 -60.50 28.00
N ILE A 498 -37.81 -60.86 26.95
CA ILE A 498 -38.34 -60.94 25.57
C ILE A 498 -39.54 -61.88 25.46
N VAL A 499 -39.53 -63.01 26.18
CA VAL A 499 -40.67 -63.94 26.28
C VAL A 499 -41.95 -63.26 26.80
N ASP A 500 -41.86 -62.28 27.71
CA ASP A 500 -43.03 -61.67 28.34
C ASP A 500 -43.80 -60.80 27.33
N LEU A 501 -43.07 -60.12 26.45
CA LEU A 501 -43.66 -59.37 25.34
C LEU A 501 -44.35 -60.29 24.31
N ALA A 502 -43.85 -61.52 24.16
CA ALA A 502 -44.44 -62.52 23.27
C ALA A 502 -45.71 -63.15 23.88
N ILE A 503 -45.69 -63.46 25.18
CA ILE A 503 -46.86 -63.92 25.94
C ILE A 503 -47.99 -62.90 25.85
N ALA A 504 -47.75 -61.65 26.27
CA ALA A 504 -48.79 -60.63 26.27
C ALA A 504 -49.36 -60.37 24.86
N LYS A 505 -48.51 -60.39 23.83
CA LYS A 505 -48.95 -60.24 22.44
C LYS A 505 -49.81 -61.40 21.97
N ASP A 506 -49.47 -62.64 22.30
CA ASP A 506 -50.27 -63.80 21.92
C ASP A 506 -51.61 -63.85 22.67
N VAL A 507 -51.65 -63.44 23.94
CA VAL A 507 -52.90 -63.29 24.70
C VAL A 507 -53.81 -62.22 24.07
N ALA A 508 -53.30 -61.01 23.81
CA ALA A 508 -54.06 -59.96 23.13
C ALA A 508 -54.48 -60.35 21.69
N GLN A 509 -53.69 -61.19 21.01
CA GLN A 509 -54.08 -61.78 19.73
C GLN A 509 -55.20 -62.81 19.89
N ALA A 510 -55.25 -63.59 20.98
CA ALA A 510 -56.34 -64.54 21.23
C ALA A 510 -57.69 -63.83 21.43
N TYR A 511 -57.75 -62.71 22.17
CA TYR A 511 -58.96 -61.86 22.25
C TYR A 511 -59.34 -61.29 20.87
N SER A 512 -58.33 -60.87 20.09
CA SER A 512 -58.51 -60.36 18.74
C SER A 512 -59.07 -61.41 17.78
N ASP A 513 -58.59 -62.65 17.82
CA ASP A 513 -58.99 -63.74 16.94
C ASP A 513 -60.34 -64.34 17.35
N ALA A 514 -60.57 -64.50 18.66
CA ALA A 514 -61.88 -64.89 19.22
C ALA A 514 -62.96 -63.80 19.05
N ASN A 515 -62.56 -62.57 18.66
CA ASN A 515 -63.43 -61.39 18.57
C ASN A 515 -64.18 -61.11 19.88
N ARG A 516 -63.47 -61.20 21.01
CA ARG A 516 -64.00 -60.99 22.37
C ARG A 516 -63.64 -59.59 22.83
N ASP A 517 -64.59 -58.66 22.73
CA ASP A 517 -64.47 -57.32 23.28
C ASP A 517 -64.75 -57.39 24.80
N ILE A 518 -63.68 -57.28 25.60
CA ILE A 518 -63.74 -57.47 27.05
C ILE A 518 -64.63 -56.44 27.77
N ALA A 519 -64.82 -55.25 27.17
CA ALA A 519 -65.78 -54.25 27.64
C ALA A 519 -67.23 -54.76 27.66
N THR A 520 -67.52 -55.82 26.89
CA THR A 520 -68.85 -56.41 26.72
C THR A 520 -68.97 -57.82 27.28
N SER A 521 -67.89 -58.59 27.36
CA SER A 521 -67.93 -59.95 27.93
C SER A 521 -67.64 -60.03 29.42
N GLY A 522 -66.79 -59.17 29.98
CA GLY A 522 -66.48 -59.18 31.43
C GLY A 522 -65.87 -60.50 31.96
N GLU A 523 -65.28 -61.31 31.07
CA GLU A 523 -64.72 -62.65 31.34
C GLU A 523 -63.35 -62.75 30.68
N HIS A 524 -62.37 -63.32 31.39
CA HIS A 524 -61.07 -63.66 30.84
C HIS A 524 -61.12 -64.90 29.94
N LEU A 525 -60.20 -65.00 28.98
CA LEU A 525 -59.99 -66.20 28.17
C LEU A 525 -59.05 -67.20 28.85
N GLY A 526 -59.50 -67.78 29.96
CA GLY A 526 -58.72 -68.73 30.79
C GLY A 526 -58.01 -69.83 29.98
N ASP A 527 -58.74 -70.55 29.12
CA ASP A 527 -58.18 -71.58 28.23
C ASP A 527 -56.98 -71.08 27.40
N ALA A 528 -57.03 -69.82 26.94
CA ALA A 528 -55.97 -69.20 26.14
C ALA A 528 -54.79 -68.73 27.00
N LEU A 529 -55.00 -68.40 28.27
CA LEU A 529 -53.93 -68.12 29.23
C LEU A 529 -53.16 -69.42 29.55
N ASP A 530 -53.87 -70.52 29.83
CA ASP A 530 -53.28 -71.83 30.09
C ASP A 530 -52.52 -72.38 28.86
N ASP A 531 -53.11 -72.31 27.66
CA ASP A 531 -52.44 -72.69 26.41
C ASP A 531 -51.19 -71.83 26.15
N THR A 532 -51.24 -70.53 26.45
CA THR A 532 -50.09 -69.62 26.25
C THR A 532 -48.99 -69.89 27.29
N ALA A 533 -49.35 -70.16 28.55
CA ALA A 533 -48.40 -70.52 29.60
C ALA A 533 -47.68 -71.85 29.28
N ALA A 534 -48.44 -72.84 28.79
CA ALA A 534 -47.90 -74.12 28.33
C ALA A 534 -47.01 -73.97 27.08
N LYS A 535 -47.42 -73.14 26.12
CA LYS A 535 -46.66 -72.83 24.89
C LYS A 535 -45.30 -72.19 25.17
N TYR A 536 -45.20 -71.32 26.18
CA TYR A 536 -43.98 -70.60 26.53
C TYR A 536 -43.19 -71.20 27.70
N HIS A 537 -43.68 -72.29 28.32
CA HIS A 537 -43.01 -72.96 29.45
C HIS A 537 -42.78 -72.03 30.65
N VAL A 538 -43.85 -71.34 31.06
CA VAL A 538 -43.85 -70.29 32.09
C VAL A 538 -44.91 -70.51 33.17
N GLY A 539 -44.66 -69.96 34.36
CA GLY A 539 -45.62 -69.95 35.47
C GLY A 539 -44.98 -69.99 36.83
N SER A 540 -45.59 -70.71 37.76
CA SER A 540 -45.11 -70.85 39.14
C SER A 540 -44.33 -72.16 39.31
N GLN A 541 -43.35 -72.18 40.21
CA GLN A 541 -42.65 -73.41 40.58
C GLN A 541 -43.56 -74.36 41.39
N ASP A 542 -44.56 -73.81 42.11
CA ASP A 542 -45.46 -74.59 42.98
C ASP A 542 -46.77 -74.98 42.27
N VAL A 543 -47.22 -74.21 41.27
CA VAL A 543 -48.46 -74.47 40.51
C VAL A 543 -48.20 -75.13 39.14
N GLY A 544 -47.04 -74.88 38.52
CA GLY A 544 -46.71 -75.35 37.16
C GLY A 544 -46.97 -74.29 36.08
N ASN A 545 -47.45 -74.71 34.91
CA ASN A 545 -47.76 -73.80 33.80
C ASN A 545 -48.90 -72.87 34.23
N TRP A 546 -48.66 -71.57 34.22
CA TRP A 546 -49.62 -70.56 34.66
C TRP A 546 -49.22 -69.16 34.16
N ILE A 547 -50.18 -68.28 33.89
CA ILE A 547 -49.99 -66.82 33.83
C ILE A 547 -51.24 -66.14 34.41
N SER A 548 -51.06 -64.97 35.03
CA SER A 548 -52.15 -64.05 35.33
C SER A 548 -52.32 -63.01 34.22
N GLU A 549 -53.47 -62.34 34.21
CA GLU A 549 -53.81 -61.25 33.30
C GLU A 549 -54.53 -60.13 34.06
N ASP A 550 -54.01 -58.90 33.97
CA ASP A 550 -54.76 -57.68 34.26
C ASP A 550 -55.17 -57.02 32.94
N TRP A 551 -56.41 -56.54 32.84
CA TRP A 551 -56.96 -55.95 31.61
C TRP A 551 -57.39 -54.49 31.79
N GLY A 552 -57.09 -53.66 30.80
CA GLY A 552 -57.38 -52.24 30.79
C GLY A 552 -58.83 -51.92 30.39
N GLN A 553 -59.36 -50.85 30.98
CA GLN A 553 -60.67 -50.27 30.70
C GLN A 553 -60.59 -49.04 29.78
N THR A 554 -59.39 -48.62 29.34
CA THR A 554 -59.24 -47.67 28.24
C THR A 554 -59.20 -48.39 26.88
N PHE A 555 -59.88 -47.81 25.87
CA PHE A 555 -60.07 -48.44 24.55
C PHE A 555 -59.61 -47.53 23.41
N LEU A 556 -58.39 -47.76 22.91
CA LEU A 556 -57.74 -46.91 21.91
C LEU A 556 -58.32 -47.00 20.48
N SER A 557 -59.14 -48.00 20.17
CA SER A 557 -59.70 -48.19 18.82
C SER A 557 -60.52 -47.01 18.32
N ASN A 558 -61.23 -46.29 19.19
CA ASN A 558 -61.96 -45.08 18.80
C ASN A 558 -61.02 -43.94 18.38
N THR A 559 -59.92 -43.71 19.10
CA THR A 559 -58.89 -42.72 18.74
C THR A 559 -58.25 -43.08 17.40
N GLN A 560 -57.87 -44.35 17.21
CA GLN A 560 -57.32 -44.84 15.94
C GLN A 560 -58.30 -44.64 14.78
N LYS A 561 -59.58 -44.96 14.98
CA LYS A 561 -60.66 -44.87 13.99
C LYS A 561 -61.00 -43.43 13.57
N ILE A 562 -60.84 -42.47 14.48
CA ILE A 562 -61.07 -41.04 14.21
C ILE A 562 -59.86 -40.41 13.51
N ASN A 563 -58.64 -40.68 13.99
CA ASN A 563 -57.43 -40.00 13.54
C ASN A 563 -56.69 -40.72 12.38
N GLY A 564 -56.98 -42.00 12.14
CA GLY A 564 -56.22 -42.86 11.23
C GLY A 564 -54.84 -43.30 11.78
N TYR A 565 -54.56 -42.99 13.05
CA TYR A 565 -53.37 -43.38 13.80
C TYR A 565 -53.61 -43.22 15.30
N VAL A 566 -52.78 -43.85 16.12
CA VAL A 566 -52.55 -43.46 17.53
C VAL A 566 -51.15 -42.87 17.66
N THR A 567 -50.93 -42.01 18.65
CA THR A 567 -49.60 -41.52 19.02
C THR A 567 -49.01 -42.34 20.16
N MET A 568 -47.69 -42.25 20.35
CA MET A 568 -47.05 -42.77 21.57
C MET A 568 -47.56 -42.05 22.82
N ALA A 569 -48.06 -40.82 22.68
CA ALA A 569 -48.73 -40.12 23.77
C ALA A 569 -50.08 -40.73 24.16
N ASP A 570 -50.92 -41.10 23.18
CA ASP A 570 -52.21 -41.78 23.42
C ASP A 570 -51.99 -43.14 24.09
N LEU A 571 -51.01 -43.91 23.59
CA LEU A 571 -50.62 -45.21 24.14
C LEU A 571 -50.11 -45.11 25.59
N LYS A 572 -49.27 -44.11 25.90
CA LYS A 572 -48.76 -43.90 27.27
C LYS A 572 -49.82 -43.32 28.21
N SER A 573 -50.81 -42.56 27.71
CA SER A 573 -51.96 -42.18 28.54
C SER A 573 -52.77 -43.41 28.91
N SER A 574 -53.17 -44.23 27.93
CA SER A 574 -53.88 -45.49 28.17
C SER A 574 -53.19 -46.38 29.22
N VAL A 575 -51.88 -46.63 29.08
CA VAL A 575 -51.11 -47.40 30.08
C VAL A 575 -51.04 -46.71 31.46
N MET A 576 -51.00 -45.37 31.50
CA MET A 576 -51.04 -44.62 32.76
C MET A 576 -52.40 -44.76 33.43
N ASP A 577 -53.47 -44.42 32.72
CA ASP A 577 -54.85 -44.34 33.18
C ASP A 577 -55.33 -45.73 33.65
N ASP A 578 -55.03 -46.81 32.91
CA ASP A 578 -55.38 -48.18 33.30
C ASP A 578 -54.60 -48.69 34.53
N ILE A 579 -53.28 -48.50 34.59
CA ILE A 579 -52.49 -48.94 35.76
C ILE A 579 -52.88 -48.14 37.02
N VAL A 580 -53.22 -46.86 36.87
CA VAL A 580 -53.73 -46.01 37.96
C VAL A 580 -55.09 -46.52 38.46
N LEU A 581 -55.98 -46.98 37.56
CA LEU A 581 -57.25 -47.61 37.92
C LEU A 581 -57.05 -48.99 38.57
N MET A 582 -56.14 -49.83 38.08
CA MET A 582 -55.82 -51.13 38.69
C MET A 582 -55.25 -50.99 40.11
N LEU A 583 -54.37 -49.99 40.34
CA LEU A 583 -53.71 -49.79 41.64
C LEU A 583 -54.57 -49.06 42.67
N PHE A 584 -55.44 -48.14 42.24
CA PHE A 584 -56.17 -47.24 43.15
C PHE A 584 -57.70 -47.25 42.98
N GLY A 585 -58.20 -47.74 41.84
CA GLY A 585 -59.63 -47.81 41.49
C GLY A 585 -60.27 -49.18 41.68
N ASP A 586 -59.48 -50.25 41.79
CA ASP A 586 -59.94 -51.65 41.85
C ASP A 586 -60.63 -52.07 43.17
N GLY A 587 -61.04 -51.08 43.97
CA GLY A 587 -61.71 -51.29 45.23
C GLY A 587 -63.20 -51.62 45.11
N GLY A 588 -63.81 -51.80 46.28
CA GLY A 588 -65.26 -51.95 46.37
C GLY A 588 -65.76 -53.33 45.91
N GLN A 589 -66.28 -53.41 44.68
CA GLN A 589 -66.87 -54.64 44.14
C GLN A 589 -65.84 -55.57 43.50
N ASN A 590 -64.78 -55.01 42.91
CA ASN A 590 -63.71 -55.78 42.24
C ASN A 590 -62.73 -56.45 43.22
N SER A 591 -62.85 -56.15 44.52
CA SER A 591 -62.12 -56.82 45.62
C SER A 591 -60.59 -56.68 45.60
N TRP A 592 -60.06 -55.68 44.89
CA TRP A 592 -58.62 -55.37 44.76
C TRP A 592 -57.78 -56.47 44.08
N GLY A 593 -58.38 -57.29 43.22
CA GLY A 593 -57.70 -58.38 42.50
C GLY A 593 -56.51 -57.91 41.66
N HIS A 594 -56.72 -56.92 40.79
CA HIS A 594 -55.68 -56.40 39.90
C HIS A 594 -54.59 -55.67 40.69
N PHE A 595 -54.99 -54.93 41.73
CA PHE A 595 -54.04 -54.33 42.68
C PHE A 595 -53.10 -55.39 43.29
N TYR A 596 -53.66 -56.51 43.77
CA TYR A 596 -52.86 -57.55 44.41
C TYR A 596 -51.91 -58.25 43.42
N ASP A 597 -52.28 -58.49 42.16
CA ASP A 597 -51.33 -59.10 41.21
C ASP A 597 -50.17 -58.13 40.88
N LEU A 598 -50.47 -56.87 40.55
CA LEU A 598 -49.46 -55.84 40.30
C LEU A 598 -48.49 -55.62 41.48
N ILE A 599 -48.98 -55.66 42.72
CA ILE A 599 -48.11 -55.58 43.92
C ILE A 599 -47.44 -56.91 44.32
N GLY A 600 -47.79 -58.02 43.66
CA GLY A 600 -47.24 -59.36 43.90
C GLY A 600 -47.75 -59.97 45.21
N GLY A 601 -49.06 -60.20 45.27
CA GLY A 601 -49.78 -60.92 46.32
C GLY A 601 -50.18 -60.09 47.54
N ARG A 602 -50.86 -60.75 48.48
CA ARG A 602 -51.15 -60.20 49.81
C ARG A 602 -50.00 -60.47 50.77
N SER A 603 -49.64 -59.50 51.61
CA SER A 603 -48.49 -59.62 52.53
C SER A 603 -48.60 -60.70 53.62
N ASP A 604 -49.77 -61.33 53.77
CA ASP A 604 -50.05 -62.46 54.66
C ASP A 604 -50.28 -63.80 53.93
N SER A 605 -50.18 -63.80 52.59
CA SER A 605 -50.35 -65.00 51.75
C SER A 605 -49.04 -65.69 51.42
N SER A 606 -49.10 -66.99 51.10
CA SER A 606 -48.01 -67.74 50.43
C SER A 606 -47.60 -67.08 49.12
N ASP A 607 -48.55 -66.43 48.47
CA ASP A 607 -48.49 -65.97 47.09
C ASP A 607 -47.89 -64.54 47.02
N TYR A 608 -47.27 -64.07 48.10
CA TYR A 608 -46.56 -62.78 48.19
C TYR A 608 -45.22 -62.83 47.46
N ASN A 609 -45.28 -62.97 46.14
CA ASN A 609 -44.15 -63.32 45.30
C ASN A 609 -42.98 -62.31 45.42
N ASN A 610 -41.77 -62.85 45.57
CA ASN A 610 -40.52 -62.11 45.66
C ASN A 610 -39.97 -61.64 44.29
N GLN A 611 -40.40 -62.25 43.18
CA GLN A 611 -40.07 -61.84 41.81
C GLN A 611 -41.19 -62.18 40.81
N SER A 612 -41.87 -61.15 40.32
CA SER A 612 -42.75 -61.24 39.14
C SER A 612 -42.06 -60.73 37.88
N TYR A 613 -42.48 -61.24 36.73
CA TYR A 613 -42.12 -60.80 35.37
C TYR A 613 -43.38 -60.43 34.61
N LEU A 614 -43.34 -59.33 33.86
CA LEU A 614 -44.49 -58.69 33.24
C LEU A 614 -44.27 -58.46 31.74
N GLY A 615 -45.30 -58.75 30.96
CA GLY A 615 -45.45 -58.31 29.57
C GLY A 615 -46.67 -57.41 29.42
N LEU A 616 -46.71 -56.60 28.36
CA LEU A 616 -47.96 -55.95 27.95
C LEU A 616 -48.14 -55.91 26.44
N ALA A 617 -49.40 -55.90 26.00
CA ALA A 617 -49.81 -55.71 24.62
C ALA A 617 -51.17 -55.01 24.52
N PHE A 618 -51.59 -54.73 23.29
CA PHE A 618 -52.93 -54.21 22.98
C PHE A 618 -53.63 -55.13 21.99
N ASP A 619 -54.91 -55.35 22.17
CA ASP A 619 -55.74 -56.08 21.22
C ASP A 619 -56.26 -55.17 20.07
N LYS A 620 -57.07 -55.73 19.18
CA LYS A 620 -57.69 -54.98 18.07
C LYS A 620 -58.80 -54.00 18.50
N PHE A 621 -59.35 -54.16 19.70
CA PHE A 621 -60.33 -53.24 20.29
C PHE A 621 -59.64 -52.08 21.03
N GLY A 622 -58.32 -52.20 21.22
CA GLY A 622 -57.47 -51.22 21.89
C GLY A 622 -57.52 -51.32 23.41
N ALA A 623 -57.92 -52.47 23.95
CA ALA A 623 -57.78 -52.81 25.35
C ALA A 623 -56.31 -53.13 25.66
N LEU A 624 -55.83 -52.73 26.84
CA LEU A 624 -54.52 -53.11 27.36
C LEU A 624 -54.61 -54.51 27.98
N HIS A 625 -53.65 -55.38 27.66
CA HIS A 625 -53.45 -56.66 28.33
C HIS A 625 -52.08 -56.62 29.01
N ILE A 626 -52.05 -56.81 30.34
CA ILE A 626 -50.84 -57.01 31.13
C ILE A 626 -50.83 -58.47 31.57
N THR A 627 -49.75 -59.21 31.28
CA THR A 627 -49.64 -60.61 31.70
C THR A 627 -48.47 -60.78 32.67
N GLN A 628 -48.70 -61.42 33.81
CA GLN A 628 -47.62 -61.70 34.78
C GLN A 628 -47.34 -63.19 34.95
N ARG A 629 -46.11 -63.48 35.42
CA ARG A 629 -45.63 -64.82 35.80
C ARG A 629 -44.53 -64.73 36.84
N GLU A 630 -44.20 -65.84 37.49
CA GLU A 630 -43.14 -65.91 38.50
C GLU A 630 -41.81 -66.43 37.92
N SER A 631 -41.91 -67.45 37.07
CA SER A 631 -40.80 -68.28 36.62
C SER A 631 -40.91 -68.61 35.13
N ALA A 632 -39.83 -69.14 34.58
CA ALA A 632 -39.73 -69.66 33.22
C ALA A 632 -38.97 -70.99 33.28
N ASN A 633 -38.93 -71.74 32.16
CA ASN A 633 -38.37 -73.09 32.10
C ASN A 633 -39.21 -74.13 32.89
N ILE A 634 -40.53 -73.91 33.01
CA ILE A 634 -41.46 -74.89 33.57
C ILE A 634 -41.49 -76.12 32.64
N GLY A 635 -41.24 -77.31 33.21
CA GLY A 635 -41.11 -78.54 32.41
C GLY A 635 -39.78 -78.70 31.66
N GLY A 636 -38.79 -77.83 31.88
CA GLY A 636 -37.41 -78.04 31.39
C GLY A 636 -37.11 -77.60 29.96
N SER A 637 -37.98 -76.78 29.35
CA SER A 637 -37.70 -76.07 28.09
C SER A 637 -37.59 -74.56 28.32
N THR A 638 -36.42 -73.97 28.10
CA THR A 638 -36.16 -72.55 28.41
C THR A 638 -36.59 -71.61 27.25
N PRO A 639 -37.51 -70.67 27.47
CA PRO A 639 -37.85 -69.63 26.49
C PRO A 639 -36.81 -68.48 26.47
N ASP A 640 -36.99 -67.48 25.60
CA ASP A 640 -36.10 -66.31 25.54
C ASP A 640 -36.27 -65.38 26.76
N THR A 641 -35.50 -65.70 27.79
CA THR A 641 -35.40 -64.97 29.06
C THR A 641 -34.40 -63.81 29.01
N THR A 642 -33.99 -63.36 27.82
CA THR A 642 -33.19 -62.13 27.66
C THR A 642 -33.95 -60.94 28.28
N PRO A 643 -33.38 -60.21 29.26
CA PRO A 643 -34.03 -59.02 29.81
C PRO A 643 -34.29 -57.97 28.73
N ILE A 644 -35.46 -57.31 28.77
CA ILE A 644 -35.66 -56.13 27.91
C ILE A 644 -34.69 -55.02 28.32
N ALA A 645 -34.36 -54.11 27.40
CA ALA A 645 -33.50 -52.98 27.72
C ALA A 645 -34.13 -52.13 28.84
N THR A 646 -33.52 -52.10 30.02
CA THR A 646 -34.11 -51.50 31.23
C THR A 646 -34.48 -50.04 31.04
N ALA A 647 -35.66 -49.65 31.52
CA ALA A 647 -36.12 -48.27 31.55
C ALA A 647 -35.09 -47.33 32.17
N VAL A 648 -34.83 -46.20 31.51
CA VAL A 648 -33.95 -45.15 32.04
C VAL A 648 -34.62 -44.52 33.26
N SER A 649 -34.10 -44.76 34.47
CA SER A 649 -34.74 -44.28 35.69
C SER A 649 -34.69 -42.74 35.81
N VAL A 650 -35.57 -42.17 36.64
CA VAL A 650 -35.55 -40.73 36.99
C VAL A 650 -34.19 -40.29 37.58
N SER A 651 -33.47 -41.19 38.26
CA SER A 651 -32.11 -40.95 38.76
C SER A 651 -31.10 -40.92 37.61
N GLU A 652 -31.21 -41.88 36.69
CA GLU A 652 -30.37 -42.02 35.50
C GLU A 652 -30.48 -40.79 34.58
N LEU A 653 -31.71 -40.33 34.29
CA LEU A 653 -31.95 -39.12 33.49
C LEU A 653 -31.39 -37.86 34.17
N LYS A 654 -31.52 -37.71 35.49
CA LYS A 654 -30.90 -36.59 36.23
C LYS A 654 -29.37 -36.63 36.12
N GLN A 655 -28.76 -37.81 36.20
CA GLN A 655 -27.31 -37.96 36.03
C GLN A 655 -26.86 -37.64 34.59
N GLN A 656 -27.61 -38.10 33.59
CA GLN A 656 -27.35 -37.79 32.17
C GLN A 656 -27.52 -36.29 31.87
N LEU A 657 -28.54 -35.64 32.44
CA LEU A 657 -28.78 -34.21 32.32
C LEU A 657 -27.62 -33.38 32.92
N ASN A 658 -27.15 -33.74 34.11
CA ASN A 658 -25.98 -33.08 34.73
C ASN A 658 -24.71 -33.24 33.89
N LYS A 659 -24.49 -34.42 33.29
CA LYS A 659 -23.39 -34.67 32.34
C LYS A 659 -23.53 -33.80 31.07
N ALA A 660 -24.74 -33.69 30.52
CA ALA A 660 -25.02 -32.89 29.33
C ALA A 660 -24.84 -31.38 29.59
N GLN A 661 -25.31 -30.87 30.73
CA GLN A 661 -25.10 -29.49 31.17
C GLN A 661 -23.62 -29.17 31.36
N THR A 662 -22.85 -30.09 31.96
CA THR A 662 -21.39 -29.95 32.06
C THR A 662 -20.75 -29.83 30.67
N ALA A 663 -21.12 -30.71 29.73
CA ALA A 663 -20.62 -30.67 28.35
C ALA A 663 -21.05 -29.39 27.59
N GLN A 664 -22.24 -28.85 27.87
CA GLN A 664 -22.69 -27.54 27.35
C GLN A 664 -21.81 -26.41 27.88
N THR A 665 -21.49 -26.39 29.18
CA THR A 665 -20.57 -25.40 29.77
C THR A 665 -19.16 -25.51 29.17
N THR A 666 -18.62 -26.72 28.97
CA THR A 666 -17.34 -26.91 28.28
C THR A 666 -17.39 -26.39 26.83
N ALA A 667 -18.47 -26.66 26.09
CA ALA A 667 -18.64 -26.14 24.73
C ALA A 667 -18.72 -24.60 24.69
N GLN A 668 -19.37 -23.98 25.68
CA GLN A 668 -19.44 -22.53 25.82
C GLN A 668 -18.06 -21.90 26.12
N THR A 669 -17.24 -22.53 26.97
CA THR A 669 -15.86 -22.12 27.21
C THR A 669 -15.00 -22.27 25.96
N ASN A 670 -15.12 -23.39 25.24
CA ASN A 670 -14.38 -23.61 23.99
C ASN A 670 -14.75 -22.59 22.90
N LEU A 671 -16.03 -22.20 22.79
CA LEU A 671 -16.48 -21.11 21.91
C LEU A 671 -15.87 -19.76 22.30
N ASN A 672 -15.77 -19.45 23.60
CA ASN A 672 -15.16 -18.21 24.07
C ASN A 672 -13.65 -18.19 23.79
N ASN A 673 -12.95 -19.31 23.99
CA ASN A 673 -11.54 -19.46 23.64
C ASN A 673 -11.32 -19.30 22.13
N ALA A 674 -12.17 -19.91 21.29
CA ALA A 674 -12.10 -19.77 19.84
C ALA A 674 -12.34 -18.32 19.36
N LYS A 675 -13.27 -17.59 20.01
CA LYS A 675 -13.47 -16.15 19.77
C LYS A 675 -12.23 -15.34 20.13
N ALA A 676 -11.59 -15.60 21.28
CA ALA A 676 -10.36 -14.94 21.68
C ALA A 676 -9.20 -15.22 20.70
N SER A 677 -9.05 -16.46 20.24
CA SER A 677 -8.06 -16.83 19.21
C SER A 677 -8.33 -16.13 17.87
N LEU A 678 -9.60 -15.95 17.50
CA LEU A 678 -9.98 -15.19 16.30
C LEU A 678 -9.64 -13.70 16.42
N THR A 679 -9.84 -13.09 17.59
CA THR A 679 -9.39 -11.70 17.85
C THR A 679 -7.87 -11.58 17.67
N ALA A 680 -7.09 -12.40 18.38
CA ALA A 680 -5.62 -12.37 18.29
C ALA A 680 -5.08 -12.63 16.87
N ALA A 681 -5.76 -13.47 16.08
CA ALA A 681 -5.42 -13.68 14.66
C ALA A 681 -5.68 -12.43 13.81
N ASN A 682 -6.78 -11.70 14.06
CA ASN A 682 -7.09 -10.44 13.37
C ASN A 682 -6.11 -9.32 13.77
N ASP A 683 -5.73 -9.24 15.04
CA ASP A 683 -4.71 -8.28 15.52
C ASP A 683 -3.35 -8.56 14.84
N THR A 684 -2.94 -9.82 14.77
CA THR A 684 -1.73 -10.26 14.05
C THR A 684 -1.78 -9.88 12.56
N LEU A 685 -2.95 -10.01 11.92
CA LEU A 685 -3.17 -9.61 10.54
C LEU A 685 -3.10 -8.08 10.36
N ALA A 686 -3.58 -7.30 11.33
CA ALA A 686 -3.47 -5.85 11.31
C ALA A 686 -2.01 -5.39 11.41
N THR A 687 -1.22 -5.96 12.34
CA THR A 687 0.22 -5.71 12.46
C THR A 687 0.96 -6.07 11.17
N ALA A 688 0.73 -7.28 10.62
CA ALA A 688 1.39 -7.70 9.38
C ALA A 688 1.08 -6.77 8.19
N ARG A 689 -0.15 -6.23 8.09
CA ARG A 689 -0.53 -5.25 7.05
C ARG A 689 0.18 -3.91 7.23
N GLN A 690 0.38 -3.46 8.48
CA GLN A 690 1.16 -2.27 8.77
C GLN A 690 2.64 -2.46 8.41
N ASP A 691 3.24 -3.60 8.76
CA ASP A 691 4.64 -3.92 8.44
C ASP A 691 4.88 -4.03 6.93
N ALA A 692 3.94 -4.63 6.18
CA ALA A 692 3.99 -4.65 4.72
C ALA A 692 3.92 -3.23 4.11
N THR A 693 3.06 -2.37 4.67
CA THR A 693 2.95 -0.95 4.27
C THR A 693 4.24 -0.19 4.54
N ASN A 694 4.85 -0.41 5.72
CA ASN A 694 6.12 0.20 6.12
C ASN A 694 7.26 -0.23 5.18
N ALA A 695 7.43 -1.54 4.97
CA ALA A 695 8.48 -2.08 4.10
C ALA A 695 8.33 -1.63 2.63
N GLN A 696 7.10 -1.50 2.13
CA GLN A 696 6.84 -0.98 0.78
C GLN A 696 7.17 0.52 0.67
N SER A 697 6.94 1.30 1.74
CA SER A 697 7.34 2.72 1.81
C SER A 697 8.87 2.88 1.79
N GLU A 698 9.60 2.09 2.60
CA GLU A 698 11.06 2.08 2.59
C GLU A 698 11.64 1.72 1.21
N LEU A 699 11.06 0.71 0.55
CA LEU A 699 11.46 0.32 -0.81
C LEU A 699 11.25 1.44 -1.83
N ASN A 700 10.14 2.18 -1.73
CA ASN A 700 9.85 3.32 -2.61
C ASN A 700 10.83 4.48 -2.37
N ALA A 701 11.21 4.73 -1.11
CA ALA A 701 12.25 5.71 -0.78
C ALA A 701 13.62 5.31 -1.34
N ALA A 702 14.01 4.03 -1.23
CA ALA A 702 15.26 3.51 -1.79
C ALA A 702 15.29 3.64 -3.33
N LYS A 703 14.21 3.27 -4.03
CA LYS A 703 14.06 3.45 -5.49
C LYS A 703 14.10 4.92 -5.93
N THR A 704 13.54 5.83 -5.11
CA THR A 704 13.63 7.28 -5.37
C THR A 704 15.08 7.75 -5.31
N LYS A 705 15.83 7.33 -4.29
CA LYS A 705 17.26 7.66 -4.13
C LYS A 705 18.13 7.04 -5.24
N GLN A 706 17.81 5.83 -5.67
CA GLN A 706 18.43 5.16 -6.82
C GLN A 706 18.29 6.00 -8.11
N THR A 707 17.09 6.51 -8.35
CA THR A 707 16.76 7.35 -9.51
C THR A 707 17.47 8.71 -9.45
N GLN A 708 17.51 9.35 -8.28
CA GLN A 708 18.25 10.60 -8.06
C GLN A 708 19.74 10.44 -8.38
N LEU A 709 20.38 9.35 -7.92
CA LEU A 709 21.79 9.06 -8.20
C LEU A 709 22.05 8.76 -9.68
N ALA A 710 21.14 8.06 -10.36
CA ALA A 710 21.23 7.85 -11.82
C ALA A 710 21.16 9.18 -12.59
N ASN A 711 20.23 10.07 -12.24
CA ASN A 711 20.13 11.41 -12.82
C ASN A 711 21.39 12.25 -12.54
N GLN A 712 21.96 12.16 -11.34
CA GLN A 712 23.20 12.84 -10.99
C GLN A 712 24.41 12.32 -11.79
N MET A 713 24.52 11.01 -12.02
CA MET A 713 25.54 10.43 -12.92
C MET A 713 25.39 10.96 -14.36
N THR A 714 24.16 11.04 -14.87
CA THR A 714 23.89 11.60 -16.21
C THR A 714 24.31 13.06 -16.31
N ALA A 715 23.97 13.89 -15.32
CA ALA A 715 24.39 15.29 -15.27
C ALA A 715 25.92 15.45 -15.19
N LEU A 716 26.61 14.62 -14.40
CA LEU A 716 28.07 14.61 -14.28
C LEU A 716 28.76 14.16 -15.58
N ASN A 717 28.22 13.15 -16.27
CA ASN A 717 28.71 12.72 -17.59
C ASN A 717 28.55 13.83 -18.64
N ASN A 718 27.40 14.50 -18.69
CA ASN A 718 27.16 15.62 -19.60
C ASN A 718 28.11 16.80 -19.30
N LYS A 719 28.32 17.13 -18.02
CA LYS A 719 29.31 18.15 -17.60
C LYS A 719 30.72 17.77 -18.04
N LEU A 720 31.11 16.51 -17.86
CA LEU A 720 32.42 15.99 -18.25
C LEU A 720 32.64 16.05 -19.78
N ALA A 721 31.61 15.75 -20.57
CA ALA A 721 31.66 15.89 -22.03
C ALA A 721 31.86 17.37 -22.44
N SER A 722 31.05 18.29 -21.90
CA SER A 722 31.16 19.72 -22.18
C SER A 722 32.52 20.31 -21.77
N LEU A 723 33.07 19.90 -20.62
CA LEU A 723 34.39 20.32 -20.18
C LEU A 723 35.50 19.82 -21.11
N LYS A 724 35.45 18.56 -21.56
CA LYS A 724 36.40 18.02 -22.55
C LYS A 724 36.33 18.77 -23.89
N THR A 725 35.12 19.10 -24.36
CA THR A 725 34.92 19.91 -25.57
C THR A 725 35.50 21.32 -25.39
N LYS A 726 35.28 21.98 -24.25
CA LYS A 726 35.87 23.29 -23.97
C LYS A 726 37.41 23.22 -23.95
N LEU A 727 37.99 22.23 -23.28
CA LEU A 727 39.44 22.04 -23.23
C LEU A 727 40.06 21.88 -24.63
N ALA A 728 39.41 21.16 -25.54
CA ALA A 728 39.86 21.03 -26.93
C ALA A 728 39.79 22.37 -27.70
N ASN A 729 38.72 23.13 -27.52
CA ASN A 729 38.54 24.45 -28.14
C ASN A 729 39.54 25.50 -27.60
N ASP A 730 39.76 25.53 -26.29
CA ASP A 730 40.74 26.41 -25.64
C ASP A 730 42.17 26.07 -26.13
N THR A 731 42.51 24.78 -26.20
CA THR A 731 43.80 24.29 -26.72
C THR A 731 44.02 24.70 -28.18
N THR A 732 42.99 24.57 -29.02
CA THR A 732 43.02 25.00 -30.43
C THR A 732 43.19 26.53 -30.54
N SER A 733 42.50 27.29 -29.68
CA SER A 733 42.63 28.75 -29.62
C SER A 733 44.03 29.18 -29.21
N LEU A 734 44.64 28.53 -28.21
CA LEU A 734 46.02 28.80 -27.80
C LEU A 734 47.03 28.47 -28.91
N ALA A 735 46.82 27.39 -29.66
CA ALA A 735 47.68 27.06 -30.81
C ALA A 735 47.60 28.14 -31.91
N LYS A 736 46.39 28.66 -32.19
CA LYS A 736 46.18 29.78 -33.12
C LYS A 736 46.87 31.05 -32.65
N ILE A 737 46.67 31.46 -31.39
CA ILE A 737 47.31 32.67 -30.82
C ILE A 737 48.84 32.54 -30.84
N LYS A 738 49.40 31.36 -30.55
CA LYS A 738 50.85 31.11 -30.65
C LYS A 738 51.38 31.21 -32.09
N SER A 739 50.60 30.79 -33.09
CA SER A 739 50.96 30.99 -34.50
C SER A 739 50.86 32.45 -34.94
N GLU A 740 49.91 33.21 -34.40
CA GLU A 740 49.75 34.65 -34.68
C GLU A 740 50.88 35.46 -34.04
N LEU A 741 51.31 35.09 -32.82
CA LEU A 741 52.48 35.66 -32.15
C LEU A 741 53.79 35.36 -32.90
N ALA A 742 53.95 34.14 -33.43
CA ALA A 742 55.13 33.75 -34.21
C ALA A 742 55.28 34.53 -35.53
N ASN A 743 54.16 34.84 -36.20
CA ASN A 743 54.14 35.52 -37.50
C ASN A 743 54.05 37.06 -37.37
N LEU A 744 54.04 37.61 -36.14
CA LEU A 744 53.79 39.03 -35.88
C LEU A 744 54.84 39.96 -36.52
N ALA A 745 56.11 39.52 -36.56
CA ALA A 745 57.20 40.30 -37.17
C ALA A 745 56.98 40.51 -38.68
N ASP A 746 56.55 39.46 -39.40
CA ASP A 746 56.26 39.55 -40.84
C ASP A 746 55.02 40.41 -41.11
N ALA A 747 54.00 40.33 -40.24
CA ALA A 747 52.81 41.17 -40.33
C ALA A 747 53.13 42.66 -40.12
N GLN A 748 53.94 42.99 -39.11
CA GLN A 748 54.44 44.34 -38.86
C GLN A 748 55.30 44.85 -40.03
N ALA A 749 56.20 44.03 -40.57
CA ALA A 749 57.04 44.40 -41.72
C ALA A 749 56.22 44.64 -43.00
N ALA A 750 55.19 43.82 -43.24
CA ALA A 750 54.27 44.01 -44.36
C ALA A 750 53.45 45.31 -44.22
N GLN A 751 52.91 45.58 -43.03
CA GLN A 751 52.09 46.78 -42.80
C GLN A 751 52.93 48.07 -42.79
N GLN A 752 54.18 48.02 -42.28
CA GLN A 752 55.15 49.11 -42.40
C GLN A 752 55.39 49.48 -43.88
N LYS A 753 55.50 48.48 -44.76
CA LYS A 753 55.66 48.70 -46.21
C LYS A 753 54.40 49.32 -46.85
N VAL A 754 53.19 49.03 -46.36
CA VAL A 754 51.96 49.71 -46.79
C VAL A 754 51.97 51.18 -46.37
N LEU A 755 52.34 51.46 -45.11
CA LEU A 755 52.47 52.80 -44.55
C LEU A 755 53.50 53.65 -45.32
N ASP A 756 54.66 53.09 -45.66
CA ASP A 756 55.70 53.84 -46.38
C ASP A 756 55.34 54.11 -47.85
N ASN A 757 54.64 53.20 -48.51
CA ASN A 757 54.03 53.47 -49.81
C ASN A 757 52.97 54.59 -49.74
N ALA A 758 52.19 54.66 -48.65
CA ALA A 758 51.21 55.72 -48.44
C ALA A 758 51.90 57.10 -48.22
N LYS A 759 52.97 57.16 -47.41
CA LYS A 759 53.80 58.37 -47.25
C LYS A 759 54.40 58.83 -48.58
N ALA A 760 54.93 57.91 -49.38
CA ALA A 760 55.46 58.23 -50.72
C ALA A 760 54.37 58.77 -51.66
N ARG A 761 53.14 58.22 -51.60
CA ARG A 761 52.01 58.74 -52.38
C ARG A 761 51.62 60.16 -51.95
N VAL A 762 51.60 60.45 -50.65
CA VAL A 762 51.35 61.82 -50.14
C VAL A 762 52.40 62.82 -50.62
N GLN A 763 53.68 62.44 -50.64
CA GLN A 763 54.74 63.29 -51.21
C GLN A 763 54.48 63.59 -52.70
N ALA A 764 54.17 62.56 -53.51
CA ALA A 764 53.89 62.71 -54.94
C ALA A 764 52.63 63.56 -55.22
N THR A 765 51.54 63.38 -54.46
CA THR A 765 50.34 64.22 -54.61
C THR A 765 50.59 65.65 -54.16
N SER A 766 51.42 65.88 -53.13
CA SER A 766 51.73 67.24 -52.65
C SER A 766 52.53 68.04 -53.68
N ALA A 767 53.49 67.40 -54.36
CA ALA A 767 54.22 68.00 -55.47
C ALA A 767 53.30 68.29 -56.66
N THR A 768 52.38 67.38 -56.97
CA THR A 768 51.37 67.56 -58.04
C THR A 768 50.43 68.73 -57.74
N LEU A 769 49.94 68.84 -56.49
CA LEU A 769 49.13 69.96 -56.02
C LEU A 769 49.89 71.30 -56.05
N ALA A 770 51.17 71.31 -55.68
CA ALA A 770 52.00 72.50 -55.79
C ALA A 770 52.16 72.95 -57.25
N THR A 771 52.42 72.03 -58.18
CA THR A 771 52.50 72.31 -59.62
C THR A 771 51.17 72.79 -60.20
N ALA A 772 50.06 72.14 -59.86
CA ALA A 772 48.72 72.55 -60.30
C ALA A 772 48.35 73.94 -59.75
N THR A 773 48.70 74.24 -58.49
CA THR A 773 48.52 75.56 -57.88
C THR A 773 49.36 76.64 -58.58
N ALA A 774 50.62 76.34 -58.91
CA ALA A 774 51.49 77.26 -59.66
C ALA A 774 50.92 77.55 -61.08
N ASN A 775 50.42 76.53 -61.78
CA ASN A 775 49.78 76.69 -63.08
C ASN A 775 48.46 77.49 -62.99
N ALA A 776 47.60 77.20 -62.00
CA ALA A 776 46.37 77.95 -61.76
C ALA A 776 46.65 79.43 -61.46
N ASN A 777 47.68 79.72 -60.65
CA ASN A 777 48.13 81.09 -60.39
C ASN A 777 48.67 81.77 -61.65
N ALA A 778 49.47 81.07 -62.48
CA ALA A 778 50.00 81.61 -63.73
C ALA A 778 48.90 81.89 -64.78
N LYS A 779 47.91 81.01 -64.90
CA LYS A 779 46.76 81.19 -65.81
C LYS A 779 45.81 82.27 -65.30
N THR A 780 45.61 82.38 -63.99
CA THR A 780 44.87 83.48 -63.36
C THR A 780 45.61 84.82 -63.57
N ALA A 781 46.95 84.84 -63.51
CA ALA A 781 47.74 86.02 -63.86
C ALA A 781 47.64 86.36 -65.36
N ALA A 782 47.65 85.37 -66.26
CA ALA A 782 47.45 85.59 -67.70
C ALA A 782 46.04 86.11 -68.02
N LEU A 783 44.99 85.59 -67.38
CA LEU A 783 43.63 86.13 -67.42
C LEU A 783 43.60 87.57 -66.87
N LYS A 784 44.28 87.85 -65.76
CA LYS A 784 44.39 89.21 -65.21
C LYS A 784 45.04 90.15 -66.21
N SER A 785 46.13 89.75 -66.88
CA SER A 785 46.78 90.54 -67.94
C SER A 785 45.91 90.70 -69.19
N ALA A 786 45.22 89.65 -69.66
CA ALA A 786 44.29 89.76 -70.79
C ALA A 786 43.08 90.64 -70.46
N SER A 787 42.59 90.58 -69.21
CA SER A 787 41.53 91.45 -68.69
C SER A 787 42.01 92.87 -68.45
N GLN A 788 43.30 93.08 -68.13
CA GLN A 788 43.96 94.39 -68.11
C GLN A 788 44.14 94.93 -69.53
N THR A 789 44.46 94.11 -70.53
CA THR A 789 44.51 94.53 -71.94
C THR A 789 43.12 94.87 -72.48
N LEU A 790 42.10 94.08 -72.15
CA LEU A 790 40.71 94.44 -72.45
C LEU A 790 40.28 95.71 -71.72
N SER A 791 40.60 95.85 -70.43
CA SER A 791 40.32 97.06 -69.67
C SER A 791 41.09 98.26 -70.18
N ALA A 792 42.30 98.08 -70.72
CA ALA A 792 43.09 99.14 -71.34
C ALA A 792 42.56 99.54 -72.72
N ALA A 793 42.11 98.58 -73.55
CA ALA A 793 41.46 98.88 -74.82
C ALA A 793 40.08 99.55 -74.59
N LYS A 794 39.26 98.99 -73.69
CA LYS A 794 38.03 99.62 -73.21
C LYS A 794 38.28 100.97 -72.53
N GLN A 795 39.40 101.17 -71.83
CA GLN A 795 39.78 102.49 -71.33
C GLN A 795 40.17 103.40 -72.49
N VAL A 796 40.98 103.02 -73.47
CA VAL A 796 41.30 103.90 -74.61
C VAL A 796 40.05 104.28 -75.39
N GLN A 797 39.11 103.36 -75.60
CA GLN A 797 37.78 103.65 -76.14
C GLN A 797 36.99 104.58 -75.22
N ALA A 798 36.78 104.21 -73.95
CA ALA A 798 36.02 104.98 -72.96
C ALA A 798 36.79 106.19 -72.39
N ILE A 799 37.98 106.51 -72.90
CA ILE A 799 38.72 107.76 -72.71
C ILE A 799 38.67 108.58 -74.00
N ALA A 800 38.47 107.99 -75.19
CA ALA A 800 38.15 108.77 -76.38
C ALA A 800 36.67 109.20 -76.35
N GLU A 801 35.75 108.23 -76.26
CA GLU A 801 34.32 108.42 -76.03
C GLU A 801 34.08 109.10 -74.68
N GLY A 802 34.83 108.74 -73.64
CA GLY A 802 34.74 109.37 -72.34
C GLY A 802 35.54 110.65 -72.18
N ASN A 803 36.42 111.08 -73.10
CA ASN A 803 36.86 112.48 -73.11
C ASN A 803 35.81 113.34 -73.82
N ALA A 804 35.20 112.86 -74.92
CA ALA A 804 34.04 113.52 -75.50
C ALA A 804 32.92 113.69 -74.46
N GLN A 805 32.59 112.61 -73.75
CA GLN A 805 31.53 112.60 -72.75
C GLN A 805 31.94 113.21 -71.40
N SER A 806 33.21 113.13 -70.96
CA SER A 806 33.67 113.78 -69.71
C SER A 806 34.11 115.22 -69.89
N ALA A 807 34.40 115.70 -71.09
CA ALA A 807 34.47 117.14 -71.32
C ALA A 807 33.04 117.73 -71.19
N ALA A 808 32.03 117.06 -71.75
CA ALA A 808 30.62 117.41 -71.54
C ALA A 808 30.12 117.15 -70.10
N ASN A 809 30.62 116.13 -69.40
CA ASN A 809 30.24 115.80 -68.03
C ASN A 809 31.10 116.50 -66.98
N THR A 810 32.27 117.09 -67.25
CA THR A 810 33.05 117.84 -66.24
C THR A 810 32.27 119.10 -65.82
N ALA A 811 31.61 119.75 -66.78
CA ALA A 811 30.58 120.78 -66.57
C ALA A 811 29.37 120.29 -65.74
N LYS A 812 29.16 118.98 -65.63
CA LYS A 812 27.98 118.33 -65.02
C LYS A 812 28.31 117.66 -63.66
N GLU A 813 29.53 117.18 -63.48
CA GLU A 813 30.07 116.62 -62.24
C GLU A 813 30.49 117.70 -61.26
N ALA A 814 30.85 118.89 -61.73
CA ALA A 814 31.06 120.03 -60.86
C ALA A 814 29.75 120.40 -60.13
N VAL A 815 28.60 120.25 -60.80
CA VAL A 815 27.25 120.28 -60.17
C VAL A 815 27.04 119.04 -59.28
N GLY A 816 27.37 117.84 -59.75
CA GLY A 816 27.19 116.58 -59.01
C GLY A 816 27.99 116.46 -57.70
N LYS A 817 29.14 117.14 -57.56
CA LYS A 817 29.93 117.17 -56.31
C LYS A 817 29.25 117.93 -55.18
N ALA A 818 28.34 118.87 -55.48
CA ALA A 818 27.48 119.48 -54.47
C ALA A 818 26.42 118.51 -53.93
N GLN A 819 26.03 117.48 -54.70
CA GLN A 819 24.94 116.57 -54.34
C GLN A 819 25.39 115.43 -53.41
N HIS A 820 26.55 114.81 -53.64
CA HIS A 820 27.04 113.72 -52.77
C HIS A 820 27.29 114.14 -51.31
N ALA A 821 27.58 115.43 -51.05
CA ALA A 821 27.72 115.93 -49.69
C ALA A 821 26.38 115.89 -48.90
N VAL A 822 25.24 115.90 -49.59
CA VAL A 822 23.89 115.80 -49.00
C VAL A 822 23.53 114.35 -48.68
N GLU A 823 23.97 113.38 -49.49
CA GLU A 823 23.64 111.96 -49.28
C GLU A 823 24.31 111.34 -48.05
N ALA A 824 25.46 111.86 -47.62
CA ALA A 824 26.11 111.48 -46.36
C ALA A 824 25.23 111.79 -45.13
N LEU A 825 24.45 112.87 -45.17
CA LEU A 825 23.48 113.22 -44.13
C LEU A 825 22.26 112.27 -44.15
N THR A 826 21.85 111.82 -45.34
CA THR A 826 20.69 110.94 -45.54
C THR A 826 20.86 109.58 -44.86
N ASN A 827 22.02 108.94 -44.97
CA ASN A 827 22.27 107.64 -44.31
C ASN A 827 22.21 107.73 -42.78
N ALA A 828 22.72 108.81 -42.17
CA ALA A 828 22.68 108.99 -40.72
C ALA A 828 21.25 109.06 -40.16
N ASN A 829 20.30 109.59 -40.95
CA ASN A 829 18.88 109.63 -40.57
C ASN A 829 18.23 108.22 -40.54
N GLN A 830 18.67 107.29 -41.40
CA GLN A 830 18.00 106.00 -41.59
C GLN A 830 18.21 105.03 -40.42
N HIS A 831 19.34 105.12 -39.72
CA HIS A 831 19.62 104.26 -38.55
C HIS A 831 18.68 104.56 -37.36
N VAL A 832 18.27 105.82 -37.18
CA VAL A 832 17.32 106.24 -36.13
C VAL A 832 15.92 105.67 -36.37
N VAL A 833 15.53 105.45 -37.63
CA VAL A 833 14.24 104.84 -37.99
C VAL A 833 14.18 103.37 -37.56
N THR A 834 15.26 102.62 -37.82
CA THR A 834 15.31 101.17 -37.55
C THR A 834 15.21 100.84 -36.06
N ALA A 835 15.90 101.62 -35.20
CA ALA A 835 15.85 101.43 -33.75
C ALA A 835 14.44 101.66 -33.16
N LYS A 836 13.64 102.56 -33.75
CA LYS A 836 12.27 102.84 -33.30
C LYS A 836 11.29 101.72 -33.67
N ALA A 837 11.47 101.06 -34.82
CA ALA A 837 10.58 99.98 -35.27
C ALA A 837 10.61 98.74 -34.34
N GLN A 838 11.76 98.43 -33.73
CA GLN A 838 11.87 97.30 -32.79
C GLN A 838 11.10 97.53 -31.47
N LEU A 839 11.02 98.78 -31.00
CA LEU A 839 10.25 99.15 -29.80
C LEU A 839 8.72 99.03 -30.03
N THR A 840 8.26 99.33 -31.24
CA THR A 840 6.85 99.13 -31.64
C THR A 840 6.45 97.65 -31.57
N ALA A 841 7.24 96.75 -32.16
CA ALA A 841 6.91 95.33 -32.23
C ALA A 841 6.80 94.62 -30.85
N ILE A 842 7.54 95.08 -29.84
CA ILE A 842 7.40 94.59 -28.45
C ILE A 842 6.12 95.14 -27.81
N THR A 843 5.75 96.39 -28.12
CA THR A 843 4.52 97.02 -27.64
C THR A 843 3.28 96.32 -28.22
N ASP A 844 3.32 95.88 -29.47
CA ASP A 844 2.22 95.13 -30.10
C ASP A 844 1.98 93.75 -29.48
N LYS A 845 3.02 93.07 -28.97
CA LYS A 845 2.84 91.84 -28.16
C LYS A 845 2.09 92.12 -26.86
N LEU A 846 2.39 93.25 -26.20
CA LEU A 846 1.74 93.68 -24.96
C LEU A 846 0.26 93.99 -25.20
N ASN A 847 -0.05 94.68 -26.30
CA ASN A 847 -1.42 95.01 -26.71
C ASN A 847 -2.27 93.77 -27.07
N ASN A 848 -1.65 92.70 -27.59
CA ASN A 848 -2.33 91.46 -27.97
C ASN A 848 -2.31 90.36 -26.88
N PHE A 849 -1.94 90.69 -25.64
CA PHE A 849 -1.80 89.73 -24.53
C PHE A 849 -3.04 88.84 -24.32
N ALA A 850 -4.25 89.40 -24.42
CA ALA A 850 -5.49 88.63 -24.23
C ALA A 850 -5.65 87.50 -25.28
N SER A 851 -5.37 87.79 -26.55
CA SER A 851 -5.42 86.81 -27.65
C SER A 851 -4.37 85.71 -27.48
N LEU A 852 -3.16 86.06 -27.03
CA LEU A 852 -2.08 85.11 -26.75
C LEU A 852 -2.41 84.20 -25.55
N LYS A 853 -2.97 84.77 -24.47
CA LYS A 853 -3.42 84.02 -23.28
C LYS A 853 -4.58 83.06 -23.64
N GLN A 854 -5.53 83.50 -24.47
CA GLN A 854 -6.63 82.66 -24.96
C GLN A 854 -6.15 81.53 -25.89
N HIS A 855 -5.16 81.78 -26.75
CA HIS A 855 -4.59 80.72 -27.60
C HIS A 855 -3.94 79.61 -26.75
N SER A 856 -3.19 79.98 -25.72
CA SER A 856 -2.59 79.02 -24.76
C SER A 856 -3.65 78.24 -23.97
N LEU A 857 -4.76 78.89 -23.56
CA LEU A 857 -5.90 78.21 -22.93
C LEU A 857 -6.55 77.17 -23.86
N ASN A 858 -6.61 77.43 -25.16
CA ASN A 858 -7.15 76.48 -26.15
C ASN A 858 -6.20 75.27 -26.33
N GLU A 859 -4.88 75.47 -26.29
CA GLU A 859 -3.92 74.34 -26.31
C GLU A 859 -4.00 73.48 -25.04
N LEU A 860 -4.12 74.12 -23.86
CA LEU A 860 -4.34 73.44 -22.58
C LEU A 860 -5.64 72.61 -22.60
N THR A 861 -6.72 73.18 -23.13
CA THR A 861 -8.01 72.48 -23.30
C THR A 861 -7.86 71.26 -24.22
N SER A 862 -7.14 71.41 -25.33
CA SER A 862 -6.85 70.32 -26.27
C SER A 862 -6.03 69.19 -25.63
N ALA A 863 -5.05 69.52 -24.77
CA ALA A 863 -4.30 68.54 -23.99
C ALA A 863 -5.18 67.80 -22.98
N GLN A 864 -6.16 68.48 -22.36
CA GLN A 864 -7.11 67.87 -21.43
C GLN A 864 -8.07 66.89 -22.12
N GLU A 865 -8.51 67.18 -23.36
CA GLU A 865 -9.29 66.22 -24.18
C GLU A 865 -8.47 64.99 -24.60
N LEU A 866 -7.18 65.17 -24.94
CA LEU A 866 -6.27 64.06 -25.22
C LEU A 866 -6.04 63.17 -23.99
N LEU A 867 -5.89 63.78 -22.80
CA LEU A 867 -5.81 63.07 -21.52
C LEU A 867 -7.09 62.30 -21.20
N SER A 868 -8.27 62.88 -21.48
CA SER A 868 -9.55 62.20 -21.34
C SER A 868 -9.64 60.98 -22.26
N THR A 869 -9.25 61.15 -23.53
CA THR A 869 -9.20 60.08 -24.54
C THR A 869 -8.25 58.95 -24.13
N ALA A 870 -7.06 59.27 -23.63
CA ALA A 870 -6.11 58.28 -23.12
C ALA A 870 -6.67 57.50 -21.93
N LYS A 871 -7.38 58.16 -21.00
CA LYS A 871 -8.04 57.50 -19.86
C LYS A 871 -9.15 56.54 -20.31
N THR A 872 -9.92 56.89 -21.35
CA THR A 872 -10.89 55.99 -21.98
C THR A 872 -10.22 54.77 -22.65
N GLN A 873 -9.11 54.97 -23.37
CA GLN A 873 -8.35 53.88 -23.99
C GLN A 873 -7.74 52.93 -22.95
N LEU A 874 -7.23 53.45 -21.83
CA LEU A 874 -6.78 52.63 -20.70
C LEU A 874 -7.91 51.78 -20.11
N LYS A 875 -9.13 52.32 -19.96
CA LYS A 875 -10.28 51.51 -19.52
C LYS A 875 -10.54 50.36 -20.50
N GLN A 876 -10.62 50.65 -21.80
CA GLN A 876 -10.86 49.63 -22.83
C GLN A 876 -9.78 48.54 -22.85
N ALA A 877 -8.50 48.91 -22.67
CA ALA A 877 -7.41 47.94 -22.57
C ALA A 877 -7.52 47.03 -21.34
N ASN A 878 -7.94 47.58 -20.18
CA ASN A 878 -8.21 46.79 -18.98
C ASN A 878 -9.45 45.88 -19.11
N ASP A 879 -10.51 46.35 -19.77
CA ASP A 879 -11.70 45.53 -20.06
C ASP A 879 -11.34 44.33 -20.96
N VAL A 880 -10.46 44.53 -21.96
CA VAL A 880 -9.90 43.46 -22.80
C VAL A 880 -9.01 42.51 -22.01
N LEU A 881 -8.14 43.02 -21.11
CA LEU A 881 -7.30 42.19 -20.24
C LEU A 881 -8.16 41.27 -19.36
N ASN A 882 -9.16 41.79 -18.66
CA ASN A 882 -10.09 40.99 -17.86
C ASN A 882 -10.80 39.91 -18.70
N THR A 883 -11.19 40.24 -19.93
CA THR A 883 -11.81 39.29 -20.87
C THR A 883 -10.86 38.16 -21.28
N GLN A 884 -9.57 38.43 -21.49
CA GLN A 884 -8.58 37.41 -21.82
C GLN A 884 -8.16 36.58 -20.60
N GLN A 885 -8.16 37.16 -19.40
CA GLN A 885 -7.95 36.41 -18.15
C GLN A 885 -9.05 35.35 -17.95
N GLN A 886 -10.33 35.74 -18.05
CA GLN A 886 -11.45 34.80 -17.94
C GLN A 886 -11.36 33.63 -18.95
N LYS A 887 -10.89 33.89 -20.18
CA LYS A 887 -10.65 32.85 -21.18
C LYS A 887 -9.48 31.93 -20.83
N LEU A 888 -8.42 32.46 -20.22
CA LEU A 888 -7.31 31.67 -19.71
C LEU A 888 -7.77 30.75 -18.57
N ASP A 889 -8.61 31.26 -17.67
CA ASP A 889 -9.17 30.48 -16.57
C ASP A 889 -10.04 29.32 -17.07
N VAL A 890 -10.86 29.54 -18.11
CA VAL A 890 -11.64 28.49 -18.80
C VAL A 890 -10.74 27.48 -19.53
N ALA A 891 -9.67 27.93 -20.18
CA ALA A 891 -8.69 27.03 -20.82
C ALA A 891 -7.99 26.13 -19.79
N ASN A 892 -7.62 26.67 -18.63
CA ASN A 892 -7.03 25.91 -17.53
C ASN A 892 -7.98 24.83 -16.99
N HIS A 893 -9.25 25.17 -16.71
CA HIS A 893 -10.27 24.19 -16.30
C HIS A 893 -10.46 23.08 -17.35
N SER A 894 -10.38 23.41 -18.64
CA SER A 894 -10.49 22.44 -19.73
C SER A 894 -9.29 21.49 -19.78
N LEU A 895 -8.08 21.99 -19.50
CA LEU A 895 -6.87 21.18 -19.38
C LEU A 895 -6.90 20.24 -18.17
N ASP A 896 -7.42 20.70 -17.02
CA ASP A 896 -7.52 19.84 -15.82
C ASP A 896 -8.60 18.76 -15.98
N ALA A 897 -9.70 19.06 -16.69
CA ALA A 897 -10.68 18.05 -17.09
C ALA A 897 -10.09 17.00 -18.05
N ALA A 898 -9.20 17.41 -18.98
CA ALA A 898 -8.50 16.50 -19.88
C ALA A 898 -7.53 15.56 -19.12
N LYS A 899 -6.75 16.09 -18.16
CA LYS A 899 -5.86 15.27 -17.31
C LYS A 899 -6.65 14.21 -16.53
N LEU A 900 -7.79 14.59 -15.94
CA LEU A 900 -8.67 13.67 -15.21
C LEU A 900 -9.29 12.58 -16.11
N ALA A 901 -9.43 12.82 -17.41
CA ALA A 901 -9.83 11.79 -18.38
C ALA A 901 -8.67 10.82 -18.69
N LEU A 902 -7.45 11.34 -18.86
CA LEU A 902 -6.23 10.54 -19.05
C LEU A 902 -5.94 9.63 -17.84
N ASP A 903 -6.07 10.14 -16.61
CA ASP A 903 -5.90 9.34 -15.39
C ASP A 903 -6.87 8.15 -15.34
N LYS A 904 -8.13 8.36 -15.74
CA LYS A 904 -9.15 7.30 -15.81
C LYS A 904 -8.86 6.27 -16.91
N ALA A 905 -8.42 6.72 -18.09
CA ALA A 905 -8.00 5.82 -19.16
C ALA A 905 -6.78 4.98 -18.75
N THR A 906 -5.83 5.58 -18.04
CA THR A 906 -4.64 4.89 -17.49
C THR A 906 -5.03 3.83 -16.45
N GLN A 907 -5.99 4.13 -15.57
CA GLN A 907 -6.54 3.14 -14.63
C GLN A 907 -7.24 1.97 -15.34
N PHE A 908 -7.98 2.25 -16.42
CA PHE A 908 -8.63 1.22 -17.23
C PHE A 908 -7.63 0.31 -17.97
N VAL A 909 -6.54 0.87 -18.51
CA VAL A 909 -5.42 0.07 -19.07
C VAL A 909 -4.83 -0.86 -18.02
N ASN A 910 -4.58 -0.38 -16.80
CA ASN A 910 -4.05 -1.21 -15.72
C ASN A 910 -5.00 -2.35 -15.32
N GLN A 911 -6.32 -2.13 -15.38
CA GLN A 911 -7.31 -3.19 -15.15
C GLN A 911 -7.27 -4.24 -16.27
N CYS A 912 -7.32 -3.83 -17.54
CA CYS A 912 -7.28 -4.77 -18.67
C CYS A 912 -5.95 -5.55 -18.72
N GLN A 913 -4.85 -4.95 -18.29
CA GLN A 913 -3.55 -5.62 -18.16
C GLN A 913 -3.61 -6.74 -17.11
N ALA A 914 -4.21 -6.48 -15.94
CA ALA A 914 -4.39 -7.49 -14.90
C ALA A 914 -5.32 -8.64 -15.34
N GLU A 915 -6.39 -8.33 -16.08
CA GLU A 915 -7.28 -9.34 -16.68
C GLU A 915 -6.54 -10.23 -17.71
N TYR A 916 -5.72 -9.63 -18.56
CA TYR A 916 -4.89 -10.34 -19.55
C TYR A 916 -3.82 -11.23 -18.89
N ASP A 917 -3.10 -10.72 -17.89
CA ASP A 917 -2.08 -11.49 -17.16
C ASP A 917 -2.70 -12.63 -16.35
N ALA A 918 -3.89 -12.43 -15.77
CA ALA A 918 -4.64 -13.49 -15.09
C ALA A 918 -5.10 -14.59 -16.07
N ALA A 919 -5.63 -14.22 -17.24
CA ALA A 919 -6.02 -15.17 -18.27
C ALA A 919 -4.80 -15.98 -18.77
N LYS A 920 -3.66 -15.32 -18.98
CA LYS A 920 -2.40 -15.93 -19.41
C LYS A 920 -1.81 -16.87 -18.35
N ALA A 921 -1.91 -16.50 -17.07
CA ALA A 921 -1.53 -17.35 -15.95
C ALA A 921 -2.47 -18.56 -15.76
N HIS A 922 -3.75 -18.45 -16.13
CA HIS A 922 -4.67 -19.58 -16.16
C HIS A 922 -4.33 -20.55 -17.29
N LEU A 923 -4.16 -20.05 -18.52
CA LEU A 923 -3.76 -20.86 -19.68
C LEU A 923 -2.46 -21.64 -19.41
N SER A 924 -1.42 -20.96 -18.90
CA SER A 924 -0.14 -21.59 -18.58
C SER A 924 -0.25 -22.77 -17.59
N LYS A 925 -1.19 -22.72 -16.62
CA LYS A 925 -1.46 -23.83 -15.69
C LYS A 925 -2.11 -25.04 -16.35
N LEU A 926 -2.86 -24.83 -17.44
CA LEU A 926 -3.47 -25.92 -18.21
C LEU A 926 -2.44 -26.53 -19.17
N ASP A 927 -1.65 -25.70 -19.86
CA ASP A 927 -0.62 -26.16 -20.81
C ASP A 927 0.45 -27.03 -20.13
N HIS A 928 0.90 -26.67 -18.93
CA HIS A 928 1.95 -27.40 -18.17
C HIS A 928 1.37 -28.44 -17.18
N ALA A 929 0.10 -28.83 -17.32
CA ALA A 929 -0.56 -29.71 -16.36
C ALA A 929 0.04 -31.14 -16.30
N ASP A 930 0.49 -31.68 -17.44
CA ASP A 930 1.15 -33.00 -17.49
C ASP A 930 2.52 -32.99 -16.80
N GLU A 931 3.34 -31.96 -17.05
CA GLU A 931 4.66 -31.81 -16.41
C GLU A 931 4.52 -31.64 -14.89
N THR A 932 3.54 -30.83 -14.46
CA THR A 932 3.21 -30.62 -13.05
C THR A 932 2.80 -31.93 -12.36
N LEU A 933 1.97 -32.74 -13.05
CA LEU A 933 1.52 -34.04 -12.56
C LEU A 933 2.65 -35.09 -12.51
N ALA A 934 3.54 -35.09 -13.50
CA ALA A 934 4.71 -35.96 -13.52
C ALA A 934 5.69 -35.62 -12.37
N ALA A 935 5.98 -34.34 -12.17
CA ALA A 935 6.82 -33.86 -11.06
C ALA A 935 6.22 -34.21 -9.69
N ALA A 936 4.90 -34.02 -9.50
CA ALA A 936 4.22 -34.39 -8.26
C ALA A 936 4.30 -35.89 -7.98
N LYS A 937 4.12 -36.74 -9.01
CA LYS A 937 4.23 -38.21 -8.88
C LYS A 937 5.66 -38.65 -8.52
N ALA A 938 6.68 -38.05 -9.13
CA ALA A 938 8.08 -38.32 -8.78
C ALA A 938 8.40 -37.93 -7.32
N ALA A 939 7.87 -36.80 -6.84
CA ALA A 939 8.04 -36.36 -5.45
C ALA A 939 7.36 -37.31 -4.44
N LEU A 940 6.23 -37.91 -4.79
CA LEU A 940 5.54 -38.90 -3.96
C LEU A 940 6.35 -40.20 -3.80
N GLU A 941 6.93 -40.74 -4.88
CA GLU A 941 7.78 -41.93 -4.78
C GLU A 941 9.06 -41.65 -3.97
N ALA A 942 9.69 -40.48 -4.14
CA ALA A 942 10.82 -40.07 -3.31
C ALA A 942 10.46 -39.97 -1.81
N ALA A 943 9.25 -39.49 -1.48
CA ALA A 943 8.76 -39.45 -0.10
C ALA A 943 8.52 -40.86 0.48
N LYS A 944 7.95 -41.79 -0.30
CA LYS A 944 7.73 -43.19 0.11
C LYS A 944 9.05 -43.90 0.41
N VAL A 945 10.07 -43.72 -0.43
CA VAL A 945 11.43 -44.27 -0.19
C VAL A 945 12.01 -43.72 1.13
N GLN A 946 11.86 -42.41 1.39
CA GLN A 946 12.31 -41.81 2.65
C GLN A 946 11.55 -42.35 3.88
N LEU A 947 10.27 -42.72 3.75
CA LEU A 947 9.51 -43.39 4.81
C LEU A 947 10.03 -44.80 5.10
N ALA A 948 10.21 -45.64 4.09
CA ALA A 948 10.73 -47.01 4.26
C ALA A 948 12.14 -47.02 4.91
N THR A 949 13.03 -46.12 4.48
CA THR A 949 14.34 -45.92 5.12
C THR A 949 14.20 -45.48 6.58
N SER A 950 13.25 -44.60 6.90
CA SER A 950 13.03 -44.13 8.28
C SER A 950 12.50 -45.25 9.18
N GLN A 951 11.57 -46.08 8.67
CA GLN A 951 11.01 -47.23 9.39
C GLN A 951 12.08 -48.29 9.69
N THR A 952 12.96 -48.57 8.73
CA THR A 952 14.09 -49.50 8.93
C THR A 952 15.01 -49.01 10.04
N ASN A 953 15.42 -47.73 10.01
CA ASN A 953 16.25 -47.13 11.05
C ASN A 953 15.60 -47.11 12.44
N TYR A 954 14.25 -47.03 12.51
CA TYR A 954 13.53 -47.09 13.78
C TYR A 954 13.58 -48.48 14.42
N GLN A 955 13.44 -49.56 13.64
CA GLN A 955 13.55 -50.93 14.18
C GLN A 955 14.97 -51.23 14.69
N THR A 956 16.00 -50.88 13.91
CA THR A 956 17.40 -51.02 14.37
C THR A 956 17.69 -50.20 15.62
N ALA A 957 17.14 -48.98 15.73
CA ALA A 957 17.28 -48.18 16.95
C ALA A 957 16.52 -48.79 18.16
N LYS A 958 15.43 -49.53 17.92
CA LYS A 958 14.63 -50.20 18.96
C LYS A 958 15.36 -51.43 19.52
N GLU A 959 15.97 -52.22 18.65
CA GLU A 959 16.82 -53.36 19.01
C GLU A 959 18.00 -52.90 19.89
N ASN A 960 18.78 -51.92 19.41
CA ASN A 960 19.91 -51.35 20.15
C ASN A 960 19.52 -50.73 21.51
N ALA A 961 18.29 -50.23 21.67
CA ALA A 961 17.80 -49.70 22.94
C ALA A 961 17.42 -50.81 23.93
N ALA A 962 16.87 -51.93 23.46
CA ALA A 962 16.61 -53.10 24.29
C ALA A 962 17.92 -53.75 24.77
N ASP A 963 18.90 -53.93 23.87
CA ASP A 963 20.21 -54.49 24.21
C ASP A 963 20.93 -53.64 25.28
N ALA A 964 20.99 -52.32 25.09
CA ALA A 964 21.63 -51.41 26.04
C ALA A 964 20.90 -51.34 27.40
N GLN A 965 19.59 -51.59 27.43
CA GLN A 965 18.82 -51.68 28.68
C GLN A 965 19.08 -53.01 29.41
N GLN A 966 19.28 -54.13 28.69
CA GLN A 966 19.71 -55.39 29.30
C GLN A 966 21.12 -55.28 29.90
N GLU A 967 22.07 -54.69 29.17
CA GLU A 967 23.43 -54.44 29.69
C GLU A 967 23.46 -53.58 30.97
N LEU A 968 22.48 -52.68 31.14
CA LEU A 968 22.31 -51.91 32.36
C LEU A 968 21.77 -52.77 33.52
N THR A 969 20.77 -53.61 33.27
CA THR A 969 20.24 -54.54 34.27
C THR A 969 21.32 -55.53 34.75
N ASP A 970 22.12 -56.08 33.84
CA ASP A 970 23.24 -56.97 34.16
C ASP A 970 24.29 -56.26 35.04
N ALA A 971 24.61 -55.00 34.74
CA ALA A 971 25.51 -54.18 35.55
C ALA A 971 24.93 -53.87 36.94
N GLN A 972 23.62 -53.63 37.05
CA GLN A 972 22.93 -53.39 38.32
C GLN A 972 22.94 -54.63 39.22
N THR A 973 22.80 -55.83 38.66
CA THR A 973 22.98 -57.09 39.41
C THR A 973 24.41 -57.22 39.93
N ALA A 974 25.42 -57.02 39.07
CA ALA A 974 26.83 -57.08 39.48
C ALA A 974 27.21 -56.05 40.57
N ALA A 975 26.56 -54.88 40.57
CA ALA A 975 26.69 -53.90 41.65
C ALA A 975 26.11 -54.41 42.97
N ALA A 976 24.88 -54.96 42.98
CA ALA A 976 24.25 -55.49 44.18
C ALA A 976 25.03 -56.68 44.80
N ASP A 977 25.68 -57.50 43.97
CA ASP A 977 26.58 -58.57 44.44
C ASP A 977 27.87 -58.00 45.07
N ALA A 978 28.43 -56.92 44.50
CA ALA A 978 29.60 -56.24 45.04
C ALA A 978 29.29 -55.51 46.37
N ASP A 979 28.12 -54.89 46.50
CA ASP A 979 27.62 -54.28 47.74
C ASP A 979 27.46 -55.31 48.86
N GLN A 980 26.92 -56.50 48.55
CA GLN A 980 26.84 -57.62 49.49
C GLN A 980 28.23 -58.12 49.89
N ALA A 981 29.16 -58.28 48.94
CA ALA A 981 30.53 -58.72 49.21
C ALA A 981 31.29 -57.74 50.13
N TYR A 982 31.17 -56.43 49.88
CA TYR A 982 31.77 -55.39 50.74
C TYR A 982 31.13 -55.35 52.14
N THR A 983 29.81 -55.51 52.22
CA THR A 983 29.09 -55.61 53.50
C THR A 983 29.50 -56.85 54.29
N HIS A 984 29.74 -57.99 53.62
CA HIS A 984 30.23 -59.21 54.25
C HIS A 984 31.67 -59.04 54.75
N ALA A 985 32.57 -58.47 53.93
CA ALA A 985 33.96 -58.21 54.33
C ALA A 985 34.05 -57.31 55.57
N GLN A 986 33.24 -56.24 55.65
CA GLN A 986 33.18 -55.37 56.84
C GLN A 986 32.67 -56.11 58.08
N LYS A 987 31.69 -57.01 57.94
CA LYS A 987 31.21 -57.85 59.06
C LYS A 987 32.32 -58.78 59.56
N VAL A 988 33.04 -59.45 58.66
CA VAL A 988 34.16 -60.34 59.01
C VAL A 988 35.26 -59.58 59.75
N LEU A 989 35.67 -58.41 59.23
CA LEU A 989 36.63 -57.54 59.90
C LEU A 989 36.18 -57.18 61.33
N ARG A 990 34.95 -56.69 61.48
CA ARG A 990 34.40 -56.30 62.79
C ARG A 990 34.28 -57.48 63.77
N THR A 991 34.00 -58.69 63.28
CA THR A 991 34.00 -59.91 64.10
C THR A 991 35.41 -60.26 64.59
N LEU A 992 36.43 -60.19 63.71
CA LEU A 992 37.82 -60.44 64.08
C LEU A 992 38.36 -59.38 65.06
N GLU A 993 37.99 -58.11 64.88
CA GLU A 993 38.29 -57.02 65.82
C GLU A 993 37.64 -57.25 67.20
N LEU A 994 36.40 -57.78 67.25
CA LEU A 994 35.77 -58.19 68.50
C LEU A 994 36.48 -59.39 69.14
N GLN A 995 36.81 -60.43 68.37
CA GLN A 995 37.47 -61.64 68.89
C GLN A 995 38.86 -61.32 69.47
N ALA A 996 39.63 -60.45 68.80
CA ALA A 996 40.92 -59.97 69.30
C ALA A 996 40.82 -59.18 70.62
N SER A 997 39.63 -58.71 70.99
CA SER A 997 39.38 -58.03 72.28
C SER A 997 38.95 -58.97 73.42
N LEU A 998 38.80 -60.28 73.16
CA LEU A 998 38.09 -61.21 74.07
C LEU A 998 38.85 -62.49 74.48
N GLU A 999 39.99 -62.85 73.88
CA GLU A 999 40.63 -64.15 74.18
C GLU A 999 41.85 -64.09 75.14
N VAL A 1000 41.70 -64.83 76.26
CA VAL A 1000 42.80 -65.44 77.03
C VAL A 1000 42.52 -66.97 77.05
N PRO A 1001 43.47 -67.85 76.70
CA PRO A 1001 43.12 -69.20 76.25
C PRO A 1001 43.18 -70.31 77.34
N THR A 1002 42.35 -71.35 77.20
CA THR A 1002 42.72 -72.79 77.01
C THR A 1002 41.68 -73.82 77.52
N VAL A 1003 41.82 -75.07 77.01
CA VAL A 1003 41.31 -76.37 77.52
C VAL A 1003 39.91 -76.85 77.04
N THR A 1004 39.83 -78.16 76.81
CA THR A 1004 38.74 -78.99 76.27
C THR A 1004 37.95 -79.74 77.36
N GLU A 1005 36.64 -79.95 77.20
CA GLU A 1005 36.00 -81.28 77.02
C GLU A 1005 34.46 -81.23 76.80
N LYS A 1006 33.82 -82.40 76.74
CA LYS A 1006 32.40 -82.72 76.38
C LYS A 1006 31.54 -82.96 77.65
N PRO A 1007 30.22 -83.31 77.63
CA PRO A 1007 29.21 -83.39 76.54
C PRO A 1007 27.78 -82.86 76.89
N GLN A 1008 26.79 -83.16 76.01
CA GLN A 1008 25.37 -83.47 76.29
C GLN A 1008 24.27 -82.41 75.98
N GLN A 1009 23.02 -82.92 75.94
CA GLN A 1009 21.71 -82.34 75.56
C GLN A 1009 21.32 -81.08 76.41
N SER A 1010 20.34 -80.23 76.06
CA SER A 1010 19.03 -80.51 75.44
C SER A 1010 18.42 -79.30 74.67
N VAL A 1011 17.11 -79.05 74.75
CA VAL A 1011 16.27 -78.31 73.76
C VAL A 1011 15.62 -77.04 74.36
N ASP A 1012 15.17 -76.17 73.44
CA ASP A 1012 14.10 -75.16 73.55
C ASP A 1012 14.36 -73.77 74.16
N ALA A 1013 13.62 -72.80 73.56
CA ALA A 1013 13.10 -71.56 74.15
C ALA A 1013 14.07 -70.39 74.51
N VAL A 1014 13.68 -69.11 74.45
CA VAL A 1014 12.61 -68.40 73.67
C VAL A 1014 12.86 -66.87 73.71
N THR A 1015 12.48 -66.12 72.67
CA THR A 1015 12.47 -64.62 72.61
C THR A 1015 13.83 -63.93 72.91
N GLU A 1016 14.05 -62.60 72.92
CA GLU A 1016 13.25 -61.36 72.68
C GLU A 1016 13.83 -60.59 71.47
N VAL A 1017 13.07 -59.88 70.61
CA VAL A 1017 12.16 -58.72 70.81
C VAL A 1017 12.93 -57.42 71.10
N VAL A 1018 12.33 -56.27 70.77
CA VAL A 1018 12.77 -54.86 70.98
C VAL A 1018 13.73 -54.29 69.91
N VAL A 1019 13.56 -53.07 69.35
CA VAL A 1019 12.37 -52.21 69.04
C VAL A 1019 12.85 -50.99 68.20
N ASP A 1020 11.96 -50.36 67.40
CA ASP A 1020 11.86 -48.92 67.01
C ASP A 1020 13.13 -48.09 66.61
N GLU A 1021 13.12 -46.86 66.06
CA GLU A 1021 12.16 -45.86 65.53
C GLU A 1021 13.01 -44.92 64.60
N ALA A 1022 12.55 -44.00 63.75
CA ALA A 1022 11.24 -43.57 63.26
C ALA A 1022 11.41 -42.82 61.91
N GLN A 1023 10.33 -42.73 61.10
CA GLN A 1023 9.92 -41.56 60.29
C GLN A 1023 10.85 -40.94 59.20
N ALA A 1024 10.34 -40.27 58.15
CA ALA A 1024 8.95 -40.00 57.73
C ALA A 1024 8.85 -39.77 56.19
N ASP A 1025 7.62 -39.96 55.67
CA ASP A 1025 6.95 -39.20 54.58
C ASP A 1025 7.58 -39.06 53.16
N SER A 1026 6.81 -39.06 52.05
CA SER A 1026 5.34 -39.15 51.88
C SER A 1026 4.85 -39.53 50.45
N VAL A 1027 3.82 -40.39 50.39
CA VAL A 1027 2.53 -40.27 49.65
C VAL A 1027 2.45 -40.20 48.08
N SER A 1028 1.45 -40.94 47.55
CA SER A 1028 0.85 -40.93 46.19
C SER A 1028 1.62 -41.68 45.08
N ASP A 1029 1.13 -42.76 44.43
CA ASP A 1029 -0.19 -43.11 43.83
C ASP A 1029 -0.55 -42.25 42.59
N THR A 1030 -1.09 -42.77 41.47
CA THR A 1030 -1.45 -44.16 41.04
C THR A 1030 -1.33 -44.28 39.48
N PRO A 1031 -1.45 -45.48 38.84
CA PRO A 1031 -0.88 -45.73 37.51
C PRO A 1031 -1.86 -45.61 36.32
N SER A 1032 -1.33 -45.81 35.10
CA SER A 1032 -2.10 -46.29 33.95
C SER A 1032 -1.23 -47.18 33.04
N ALA A 1033 -1.72 -48.38 32.78
CA ALA A 1033 -1.15 -49.35 31.82
C ALA A 1033 -2.14 -49.47 30.63
N ILE A 1034 -1.69 -49.72 29.40
CA ILE A 1034 -1.68 -51.05 28.73
C ILE A 1034 -3.08 -51.69 28.67
N ASP A 1035 -3.65 -52.11 27.53
CA ASP A 1035 -3.28 -52.03 26.09
C ASP A 1035 -4.48 -52.60 25.26
N GLN A 1036 -4.28 -52.78 23.95
CA GLN A 1036 -4.81 -53.85 23.07
C GLN A 1036 -5.92 -53.54 22.04
N THR A 1037 -5.51 -53.73 20.77
CA THR A 1037 -6.24 -54.36 19.63
C THR A 1037 -7.48 -53.65 19.05
N GLU A 1038 -7.53 -53.32 17.75
CA GLU A 1038 -7.67 -54.20 16.55
C GLU A 1038 -9.07 -54.87 16.47
N VAL A 1039 -9.78 -55.08 15.34
CA VAL A 1039 -9.61 -54.82 13.88
C VAL A 1039 -11.04 -54.78 13.25
N THR A 1040 -11.42 -54.16 12.10
CA THR A 1040 -10.93 -54.22 10.70
C THR A 1040 -11.56 -53.10 9.81
N THR A 1041 -11.33 -53.21 8.48
CA THR A 1041 -12.11 -52.70 7.31
C THR A 1041 -13.66 -52.75 7.45
N ALA A 1042 -14.49 -51.98 6.73
CA ALA A 1042 -14.54 -51.60 5.30
C ALA A 1042 -15.58 -50.44 5.09
N THR A 1043 -15.85 -49.75 3.96
CA THR A 1043 -15.20 -49.46 2.65
C THR A 1043 -15.95 -48.24 2.01
N ALA A 1044 -15.40 -47.57 0.97
CA ALA A 1044 -15.95 -46.33 0.39
C ALA A 1044 -16.87 -46.50 -0.84
N ASN A 1045 -17.79 -45.53 -1.05
CA ASN A 1045 -18.26 -44.89 -2.31
C ASN A 1045 -19.47 -43.98 -1.97
N VAL A 1046 -19.65 -42.71 -2.40
CA VAL A 1046 -19.30 -41.92 -3.59
C VAL A 1046 -20.24 -42.12 -4.80
N ALA A 1047 -21.30 -41.29 -4.88
CA ALA A 1047 -21.98 -40.79 -6.09
C ALA A 1047 -23.06 -39.74 -5.72
N ALA A 1048 -23.60 -38.88 -6.59
CA ALA A 1048 -23.02 -38.07 -7.68
C ALA A 1048 -24.06 -37.05 -8.20
N THR A 1049 -23.61 -35.85 -8.64
CA THR A 1049 -24.21 -34.95 -9.66
C THR A 1049 -25.68 -34.49 -9.61
N GLY A 1050 -25.91 -33.18 -9.83
CA GLY A 1050 -27.22 -32.61 -10.22
C GLY A 1050 -27.19 -31.09 -10.45
N HIS A 1051 -27.23 -30.64 -11.71
CA HIS A 1051 -27.31 -29.21 -12.09
C HIS A 1051 -28.78 -28.75 -12.24
N ASN A 1052 -29.10 -27.48 -11.92
CA ASN A 1052 -29.30 -26.46 -12.97
C ASN A 1052 -29.61 -25.02 -12.50
N THR A 1053 -29.32 -24.12 -13.44
CA THR A 1053 -29.47 -22.65 -13.55
C THR A 1053 -30.74 -21.95 -13.06
N ALA A 1054 -30.59 -20.70 -12.60
CA ALA A 1054 -31.48 -19.56 -12.92
C ALA A 1054 -30.77 -18.20 -12.70
N ASN A 1055 -31.17 -17.16 -13.44
CA ASN A 1055 -30.61 -15.78 -13.35
C ASN A 1055 -31.55 -14.84 -12.56
N THR A 1056 -30.99 -13.78 -11.96
CA THR A 1056 -31.65 -12.46 -11.82
C THR A 1056 -30.61 -11.33 -11.74
N GLU A 1057 -30.99 -10.11 -12.15
CA GLU A 1057 -30.12 -8.94 -12.31
C GLU A 1057 -30.21 -7.93 -11.14
N ASN A 1058 -29.30 -6.94 -11.12
CA ASN A 1058 -29.37 -5.68 -10.35
C ASN A 1058 -29.33 -5.82 -8.80
N VAL A 1059 -29.06 -4.79 -7.98
CA VAL A 1059 -29.01 -3.32 -8.17
C VAL A 1059 -27.70 -2.75 -7.55
N ALA A 1060 -27.19 -1.63 -8.08
CA ALA A 1060 -26.02 -0.93 -7.52
C ALA A 1060 -26.33 -0.11 -6.23
N PRO A 1061 -25.45 -0.11 -5.20
CA PRO A 1061 -25.60 0.76 -4.02
C PRO A 1061 -25.21 2.22 -4.33
N SER A 1062 -26.07 3.15 -3.94
CA SER A 1062 -25.93 4.59 -4.21
C SER A 1062 -24.82 5.29 -3.40
N LEU A 1063 -24.05 6.18 -4.02
CA LEU A 1063 -23.17 7.12 -3.30
C LEU A 1063 -23.98 8.04 -2.37
N LYS A 1064 -23.62 8.05 -1.09
CA LYS A 1064 -24.27 8.92 -0.09
C LYS A 1064 -23.68 10.33 -0.15
N ARG A 1065 -24.45 11.25 -0.72
CA ARG A 1065 -24.20 12.71 -0.77
C ARG A 1065 -23.82 13.27 0.61
N LEU A 1066 -22.65 13.89 0.71
CA LEU A 1066 -22.24 14.77 1.82
C LEU A 1066 -22.13 16.21 1.31
N THR A 1067 -22.78 17.14 2.00
CA THR A 1067 -22.79 18.57 1.68
C THR A 1067 -21.72 19.32 2.47
N PRO A 1068 -21.02 20.31 1.88
CA PRO A 1068 -20.18 21.23 2.64
C PRO A 1068 -20.99 22.05 3.66
N HIS A 1069 -20.33 22.48 4.73
CA HIS A 1069 -20.82 23.52 5.63
C HIS A 1069 -19.80 24.66 5.68
N THR A 1070 -20.24 25.85 5.30
CA THR A 1070 -19.48 27.09 5.38
C THR A 1070 -19.98 27.90 6.58
N PRO A 1071 -19.10 28.32 7.50
CA PRO A 1071 -19.29 29.55 8.26
C PRO A 1071 -18.55 30.71 7.60
N ALA A 1072 -19.07 31.93 7.76
CA ALA A 1072 -18.63 33.10 7.00
C ALA A 1072 -17.70 34.05 7.76
N HIS A 1073 -16.89 34.77 6.99
CA HIS A 1073 -16.26 36.09 7.20
C HIS A 1073 -15.94 36.61 8.62
N SER A 1074 -14.70 37.08 8.76
CA SER A 1074 -14.43 38.39 9.38
C SER A 1074 -13.51 39.21 8.47
N THR A 1075 -13.54 40.53 8.59
CA THR A 1075 -12.89 41.50 7.69
C THR A 1075 -11.76 42.26 8.37
N THR A 1076 -10.67 42.55 7.64
CA THR A 1076 -9.79 43.69 7.95
C THR A 1076 -9.09 44.18 6.68
N ALA A 1077 -8.68 45.45 6.64
CA ALA A 1077 -8.13 46.10 5.45
C ALA A 1077 -6.92 47.01 5.80
N GLY A 1078 -6.08 47.28 4.80
CA GLY A 1078 -4.83 48.04 4.92
C GLY A 1078 -3.63 47.12 5.21
N THR A 1079 -2.39 47.46 4.81
CA THR A 1079 -1.90 48.67 4.12
C THR A 1079 -0.79 48.32 3.11
N LEU A 1080 -0.43 49.28 2.23
CA LEU A 1080 0.77 49.20 1.39
C LEU A 1080 2.06 49.54 2.19
N PRO A 1081 3.23 49.04 1.79
CA PRO A 1081 4.47 49.19 2.56
C PRO A 1081 5.16 50.55 2.38
N GLN A 1082 5.95 50.97 3.38
CA GLN A 1082 6.84 52.14 3.31
C GLN A 1082 8.28 51.82 3.72
N THR A 1083 9.18 51.97 2.73
CA THR A 1083 10.48 52.66 2.76
C THR A 1083 11.41 52.61 3.99
N GLY A 1084 12.64 52.14 3.74
CA GLY A 1084 13.89 52.59 4.37
C GLY A 1084 14.40 51.78 5.57
N GLU A 1085 15.70 51.60 5.80
CA GLU A 1085 16.94 51.88 5.02
C GLU A 1085 17.97 50.75 5.37
N ALA A 1086 19.28 50.73 5.06
CA ALA A 1086 20.26 51.68 4.53
C ALA A 1086 21.50 50.96 3.93
N SER A 1087 22.48 51.75 3.44
CA SER A 1087 23.90 51.39 3.18
C SER A 1087 24.23 50.48 1.98
N GLU A 1088 25.32 50.67 1.22
CA GLU A 1088 26.17 51.89 1.04
C GLU A 1088 26.95 51.84 -0.31
N ASN A 1089 27.39 53.02 -0.78
CA ASN A 1089 28.59 53.32 -1.60
C ASN A 1089 29.20 52.23 -2.52
N HIS A 1090 29.41 52.45 -3.84
CA HIS A 1090 30.41 53.41 -4.35
C HIS A 1090 30.34 53.69 -5.88
N LEU A 1091 30.40 54.98 -6.23
CA LEU A 1091 31.20 55.65 -7.29
C LEU A 1091 31.19 55.24 -8.80
N ALA A 1092 31.37 56.32 -9.59
CA ALA A 1092 31.89 56.43 -10.96
C ALA A 1092 30.96 56.14 -12.18
N VAL A 1093 31.02 56.86 -13.32
CA VAL A 1093 31.08 58.32 -13.65
C VAL A 1093 31.19 58.50 -15.20
N LEU A 1094 30.49 59.49 -15.78
CA LEU A 1094 30.58 60.01 -17.18
C LEU A 1094 30.22 59.04 -18.35
N GLY A 1095 29.75 59.56 -19.49
CA GLY A 1095 29.53 58.69 -20.68
C GLY A 1095 28.85 59.18 -21.99
N LEU A 1096 28.43 60.44 -22.15
CA LEU A 1096 28.23 61.15 -23.46
C LEU A 1096 27.72 60.42 -24.75
N THR A 1097 26.44 60.64 -25.08
CA THR A 1097 25.91 61.23 -26.37
C THR A 1097 26.11 60.64 -27.80
N LEU A 1098 25.02 60.80 -28.60
CA LEU A 1098 24.91 61.25 -30.03
C LEU A 1098 24.83 60.27 -31.24
N LEU A 1099 24.08 60.74 -32.27
CA LEU A 1099 23.86 60.30 -33.68
C LEU A 1099 23.27 58.88 -33.93
N SER A 1100 22.22 58.61 -34.73
CA SER A 1100 21.38 59.31 -35.76
C SER A 1100 21.82 59.26 -37.25
N LEU A 1101 20.82 59.31 -38.18
CA LEU A 1101 20.88 59.34 -39.67
C LEU A 1101 21.21 57.97 -40.36
N LEU A 1102 20.75 57.54 -41.56
CA LEU A 1102 19.71 57.88 -42.59
C LEU A 1102 19.29 56.51 -43.24
N LEU A 1103 18.10 56.20 -43.79
CA LEU A 1103 17.14 56.81 -44.75
C LEU A 1103 17.41 56.47 -46.26
N SER A 1104 16.33 56.17 -47.02
CA SER A 1104 16.24 55.78 -48.46
C SER A 1104 16.78 54.38 -48.83
N GLY A 1105 16.23 53.60 -49.78
CA GLY A 1105 15.01 53.66 -50.63
C GLY A 1105 14.73 52.23 -51.20
N LEU A 1106 13.92 51.92 -52.22
CA LEU A 1106 12.92 52.64 -53.06
C LEU A 1106 12.14 51.57 -53.90
N THR A 1107 10.97 51.89 -54.50
CA THR A 1107 10.09 51.05 -55.38
C THR A 1107 9.37 49.87 -54.67
N LEU A 1108 8.07 49.55 -54.83
CA LEU A 1108 6.90 50.02 -55.61
C LEU A 1108 6.52 49.26 -56.92
N GLY A 1109 5.56 48.32 -56.82
CA GLY A 1109 4.74 47.76 -57.93
C GLY A 1109 3.79 46.66 -57.39
N ARG A 1110 2.44 46.74 -57.39
CA ARG A 1110 1.40 46.95 -58.45
C ARG A 1110 1.28 45.76 -59.43
N VAL A 1111 0.13 45.10 -59.68
CA VAL A 1111 -1.26 45.11 -59.12
C VAL A 1111 -1.97 43.75 -59.45
N THR A 1112 -3.22 43.54 -58.98
CA THR A 1112 -4.32 42.69 -59.54
C THR A 1112 -4.27 41.14 -59.43
N SER A 1113 -5.38 40.38 -59.41
CA SER A 1113 -6.79 40.67 -59.00
C SER A 1113 -7.74 39.43 -59.01
N LYS A 1114 -8.37 39.14 -57.85
CA LYS A 1114 -9.76 38.61 -57.63
C LYS A 1114 -10.22 37.19 -58.08
N ARG A 1115 -11.15 36.68 -57.25
CA ARG A 1115 -12.17 35.60 -57.42
C ARG A 1115 -11.64 34.17 -57.26
N ARG A 1116 -12.19 33.37 -56.32
CA ARG A 1116 -13.51 32.68 -56.27
C ARG A 1116 -13.61 31.67 -57.43
N ILE A 1117 -14.05 30.41 -57.26
CA ILE A 1117 -15.20 29.84 -56.52
C ILE A 1117 -14.74 28.46 -55.93
N HIS A 1118 -15.29 27.87 -54.86
CA HIS A 1118 -16.60 28.07 -54.22
C HIS A 1118 -16.53 28.35 -52.71
#